data_AF-A0AAU2VJZ5-F1
#
_entry.id   AF-A0AAU2VJZ5-F1
#
_cell.length_a   1.000
_cell.length_b   1.000
_cell.length_c   1.000
_cell.angle_alpha   90.00
_cell.angle_beta   90.00
_cell.angle_gamma   90.00
#
_symmetry.space_group_name_H-M   'P 1'
#
loop_
_entity.id
_entity.type
_entity.pdbx_description
1 polymer ?
#
loop_
_entity_poly.entity_id
_entity_poly.type
_entity_poly.pdbx_seq_one_letter_code
_entity_poly.pdbx_strand_id
1 'polypeptide(L)'
;MATTVRRDVLTLPAAAVGPENPLPALRPLDEMHVVDDRDRAGLPRDMARQIGHEPLATVLPVAVLDGYGRERTPTELDVIVIENDRIRATVLPGFGGRIHSLFHKPTGRDLVYTNPVLQPADFALNGAWFSGGIEWNIGATGHTTLSCAPVHAARVTAPDGGEMVRLWEWERLRDLPFQVDLWLPDGSDFLHVGVRIRNPHEHPAPVYWWSNIAVPEGERTRVVAPADRAWHFGYERTLNLVPVPESGSVDRTYPLRSDFPADYFYEVPDGARRWIASLDENGHGLVQTSTDLLRGRKLFLWGSGPGGRRWQEWLTEPGTAGYAEIQAGLARTQLEHVPLEPGAEFSWLESYGPLSADPAAVHGDDWPAARAETEQRLAAALPRADVDAAYEAWRRCADTEPGEVLATGSGWGALEVRRAGYKLPGTPFAESTLGEQQAPWLELLEQGTFPEPPGARPPGPSLVSPHWRDMLETAAAEPLTEYHLGIAQWHAGDRAQAVRSWERGLVLAPSRWPLLRCLAVASQESRQWERAADHYTEAFDDLCARRGDDGETWAAATAALGREAIEALLTAGRPGQARTVWDGLLPTIRSRGRFRLLEARLLLAEGDRTAARTLFDEGFEVADLREGAEVLDEVWAELTDEPLPDRYNYRMRPRA
;
A
#
# COMPACT_ATOMS: atom_id res chain seq x y z
N MET A 1 -33.82 11.57 6.07
CA MET A 1 -33.53 12.62 5.05
C MET A 1 -33.03 11.89 3.82
N ALA A 2 -33.30 12.41 2.63
CA ALA A 2 -32.72 11.85 1.40
C ALA A 2 -31.18 11.89 1.49
N THR A 3 -30.52 10.86 0.97
CA THR A 3 -29.06 10.83 0.85
C THR A 3 -28.55 12.01 0.01
N THR A 4 -27.47 12.63 0.47
CA THR A 4 -26.81 13.74 -0.21
C THR A 4 -25.34 13.42 -0.42
N VAL A 5 -24.83 13.77 -1.59
CA VAL A 5 -23.40 13.75 -1.90
C VAL A 5 -22.92 15.18 -2.12
N ARG A 6 -21.75 15.55 -1.61
CA ARG A 6 -21.14 16.88 -1.83
C ARG A 6 -19.62 16.85 -1.73
N ARG A 7 -18.97 17.78 -2.43
CA ARG A 7 -17.56 18.11 -2.20
C ARG A 7 -17.44 18.98 -0.96
N ASP A 8 -16.38 18.79 -0.20
CA ASP A 8 -16.04 19.58 0.98
C ASP A 8 -14.52 19.66 1.14
N VAL A 9 -14.06 20.40 2.14
CA VAL A 9 -12.65 20.48 2.53
C VAL A 9 -12.50 20.00 3.97
N LEU A 10 -11.52 19.13 4.21
CA LEU A 10 -11.11 18.71 5.54
C LEU A 10 -9.75 19.34 5.85
N THR A 11 -9.66 20.12 6.93
CA THR A 11 -8.38 20.67 7.40
C THR A 11 -7.83 19.82 8.53
N LEU A 12 -6.63 19.28 8.36
CA LEU A 12 -5.93 18.55 9.42
C LEU A 12 -4.40 18.71 9.31
N PRO A 13 -3.63 18.46 10.40
CA PRO A 13 -2.18 18.44 10.33
C PRO A 13 -1.69 17.32 9.40
N ALA A 14 -1.07 17.68 8.29
CA ALA A 14 -0.58 16.71 7.31
C ALA A 14 0.92 16.93 7.00
N ALA A 15 1.64 15.82 6.85
CA ALA A 15 2.96 15.80 6.22
C ALA A 15 2.80 15.51 4.72
N ALA A 16 3.53 16.25 3.89
CA ALA A 16 3.50 16.05 2.44
C ALA A 16 4.07 14.67 2.06
N VAL A 17 3.47 14.02 1.05
CA VAL A 17 3.97 12.77 0.44
C VAL A 17 5.35 12.95 -0.19
N GLY A 18 5.68 14.19 -0.59
CA GLY A 18 6.92 14.53 -1.28
C GLY A 18 6.93 14.05 -2.73
N PRO A 19 8.04 14.31 -3.46
CA PRO A 19 8.18 13.88 -4.84
C PRO A 19 8.34 12.36 -4.96
N GLU A 20 7.89 11.81 -6.09
CA GLU A 20 8.13 10.42 -6.45
C GLU A 20 9.64 10.16 -6.64
N ASN A 21 10.09 8.95 -6.29
CA ASN A 21 11.43 8.49 -6.61
C ASN A 21 11.53 8.27 -8.13
N PRO A 22 12.44 8.97 -8.84
CA PRO A 22 12.54 8.87 -10.30
C PRO A 22 13.27 7.60 -10.75
N LEU A 23 13.83 6.81 -9.83
CA LEU A 23 14.51 5.56 -10.17
C LEU A 23 13.50 4.42 -10.27
N PRO A 24 13.54 3.60 -11.34
CA PRO A 24 12.68 2.44 -11.45
C PRO A 24 13.03 1.42 -10.35
N ALA A 25 12.02 0.84 -9.73
CA ALA A 25 12.15 -0.16 -8.68
C ALA A 25 12.64 -1.51 -9.23
N LEU A 26 13.92 -1.59 -9.60
CA LEU A 26 14.53 -2.78 -10.19
C LEU A 26 14.88 -3.86 -9.16
N ARG A 27 15.01 -3.47 -7.89
CA ARG A 27 15.32 -4.40 -6.79
C ARG A 27 14.04 -5.06 -6.29
N PRO A 28 14.10 -6.32 -5.84
CA PRO A 28 12.96 -6.96 -5.21
C PRO A 28 12.43 -6.14 -4.03
N LEU A 29 11.14 -6.28 -3.74
CA LEU A 29 10.58 -5.77 -2.50
C LEU A 29 11.28 -6.44 -1.31
N ASP A 30 11.91 -5.64 -0.45
CA ASP A 30 12.46 -6.14 0.81
C ASP A 30 11.31 -6.79 1.59
N GLU A 31 11.52 -8.05 1.96
CA GLU A 31 10.61 -8.83 2.80
C GLU A 31 9.19 -9.08 2.28
N MET A 32 9.03 -9.51 1.02
CA MET A 32 7.79 -10.22 0.66
C MET A 32 7.50 -11.31 1.70
N HIS A 33 6.26 -11.39 2.22
CA HIS A 33 5.79 -12.48 3.07
C HIS A 33 5.83 -13.82 2.31
N VAL A 34 7.03 -14.34 2.09
CA VAL A 34 7.28 -15.61 1.42
C VAL A 34 7.19 -16.70 2.48
N VAL A 35 6.17 -17.53 2.34
CA VAL A 35 6.08 -18.80 3.07
C VAL A 35 7.05 -19.77 2.42
N ASP A 36 7.95 -20.35 3.22
CA ASP A 36 8.90 -21.36 2.76
C ASP A 36 8.19 -22.55 2.10
N ASP A 37 8.80 -23.13 1.05
CA ASP A 37 8.20 -24.25 0.30
C ASP A 37 7.90 -25.47 1.18
N ARG A 38 8.68 -25.66 2.26
CA ARG A 38 8.43 -26.72 3.25
C ARG A 38 7.14 -26.49 4.02
N ASP A 39 6.85 -25.25 4.39
CA ASP A 39 5.66 -24.89 5.16
C ASP A 39 4.42 -24.90 4.26
N ARG A 40 4.58 -24.55 2.96
CA ARG A 40 3.52 -24.66 1.96
C ARG A 40 2.97 -26.08 1.80
N ALA A 41 3.80 -27.11 1.99
CA ALA A 41 3.37 -28.51 1.86
C ALA A 41 2.33 -28.93 2.91
N GLY A 42 2.27 -28.24 4.05
CA GLY A 42 1.29 -28.48 5.12
C GLY A 42 -0.03 -27.72 4.96
N LEU A 43 -0.11 -26.79 4.01
CA LEU A 43 -1.28 -25.94 3.80
C LEU A 43 -2.39 -26.65 3.00
N PRO A 44 -3.66 -26.20 3.11
CA PRO A 44 -4.71 -26.60 2.17
C PRO A 44 -4.28 -26.42 0.72
N ARG A 45 -4.64 -27.36 -0.16
CA ARG A 45 -4.12 -27.41 -1.55
C ARG A 45 -4.46 -26.18 -2.38
N ASP A 46 -5.67 -25.67 -2.22
CA ASP A 46 -6.14 -24.45 -2.89
C ASP A 46 -5.32 -23.24 -2.43
N MET A 47 -5.11 -23.12 -1.13
CA MET A 47 -4.31 -22.05 -0.52
C MET A 47 -2.85 -22.09 -0.97
N ALA A 48 -2.20 -23.26 -0.92
CA ALA A 48 -0.82 -23.41 -1.38
C ALA A 48 -0.65 -23.00 -2.87
N ARG A 49 -1.65 -23.30 -3.71
CA ARG A 49 -1.67 -22.87 -5.12
C ARG A 49 -1.79 -21.36 -5.27
N GLN A 50 -2.67 -20.73 -4.51
CA GLN A 50 -2.92 -19.30 -4.60
C GLN A 50 -1.78 -18.45 -4.02
N ILE A 51 -1.05 -18.95 -3.02
CA ILE A 51 0.16 -18.29 -2.49
C ILE A 51 1.28 -18.22 -3.55
N GLY A 52 1.41 -19.26 -4.36
CA GLY A 52 2.42 -19.32 -5.43
C GLY A 52 1.98 -18.71 -6.76
N HIS A 53 0.79 -18.13 -6.85
CA HIS A 53 0.24 -17.65 -8.11
C HIS A 53 0.80 -16.26 -8.45
N GLU A 54 1.82 -16.26 -9.33
CA GLU A 54 2.46 -15.05 -9.89
C GLU A 54 2.85 -14.00 -8.83
N PRO A 55 3.77 -14.34 -7.90
CA PRO A 55 4.23 -13.41 -6.88
C PRO A 55 4.86 -12.17 -7.52
N LEU A 56 4.58 -11.00 -6.94
CA LEU A 56 5.11 -9.73 -7.41
C LEU A 56 6.63 -9.65 -7.15
N ALA A 57 7.47 -9.54 -8.17
CA ALA A 57 8.91 -9.41 -7.97
C ALA A 57 9.33 -7.98 -7.53
N THR A 58 8.71 -6.97 -8.13
CA THR A 58 9.03 -5.54 -7.96
C THR A 58 7.75 -4.71 -8.06
N VAL A 59 7.75 -3.47 -7.59
CA VAL A 59 6.59 -2.57 -7.74
C VAL A 59 6.48 -1.87 -9.08
N LEU A 60 7.31 -2.23 -10.07
CA LEU A 60 7.14 -1.75 -11.44
C LEU A 60 5.73 -2.11 -11.97
N PRO A 61 5.09 -1.21 -12.74
CA PRO A 61 5.58 0.08 -13.26
C PRO A 61 5.35 1.30 -12.34
N VAL A 62 5.00 1.08 -11.07
CA VAL A 62 4.73 2.15 -10.10
C VAL A 62 6.05 2.69 -9.53
N ALA A 63 6.10 4.01 -9.33
CA ALA A 63 7.24 4.67 -8.69
C ALA A 63 7.22 4.46 -7.18
N VAL A 64 8.40 4.38 -6.57
CA VAL A 64 8.53 4.39 -5.10
C VAL A 64 8.22 5.81 -4.59
N LEU A 65 7.49 5.90 -3.50
CA LEU A 65 7.21 7.11 -2.76
C LEU A 65 8.02 7.04 -1.46
N ASP A 66 9.15 7.75 -1.42
CA ASP A 66 10.06 7.83 -0.27
C ASP A 66 10.51 9.28 0.02
N GLY A 67 9.85 10.25 -0.62
CA GLY A 67 10.16 11.68 -0.55
C GLY A 67 9.55 12.42 0.64
N TYR A 68 8.69 11.76 1.43
CA TYR A 68 7.97 12.39 2.53
C TYR A 68 8.84 12.67 3.76
N GLY A 69 8.44 13.70 4.51
CA GLY A 69 9.04 14.08 5.79
C GLY A 69 8.12 13.81 6.99
N ARG A 70 8.48 14.39 8.14
CA ARG A 70 7.69 14.34 9.39
C ARG A 70 7.14 15.70 9.83
N GLU A 71 7.48 16.77 9.11
CA GLU A 71 6.92 18.09 9.36
C GLU A 71 5.44 18.12 8.95
N ARG A 72 4.57 18.38 9.92
CA ARG A 72 3.12 18.49 9.71
C ARG A 72 2.72 19.95 9.69
N THR A 73 1.91 20.32 8.71
CA THR A 73 1.31 21.65 8.63
C THR A 73 -0.21 21.53 8.46
N PRO A 74 -1.01 22.48 8.97
CA PRO A 74 -2.43 22.52 8.67
C PRO A 74 -2.63 22.53 7.15
N THR A 75 -3.27 21.48 6.64
CA THR A 75 -3.44 21.25 5.21
C THR A 75 -4.92 21.06 4.90
N GLU A 76 -5.39 21.73 3.86
CA GLU A 76 -6.73 21.56 3.30
C GLU A 76 -6.71 20.37 2.34
N LEU A 77 -7.52 19.35 2.61
CA LEU A 77 -7.70 18.19 1.76
C LEU A 77 -9.09 18.22 1.13
N ASP A 78 -9.16 18.05 -0.19
CA ASP A 78 -10.43 17.86 -0.88
C ASP A 78 -11.06 16.54 -0.47
N VAL A 79 -12.33 16.58 -0.05
CA VAL A 79 -13.08 15.40 0.37
C VAL A 79 -14.43 15.31 -0.32
N ILE A 80 -14.95 14.10 -0.40
CA ILE A 80 -16.33 13.82 -0.80
C ILE A 80 -17.08 13.35 0.43
N VAL A 81 -18.19 14.01 0.75
CA VAL A 81 -19.09 13.63 1.84
C VAL A 81 -20.34 13.00 1.25
N ILE A 82 -20.64 11.77 1.66
CA ILE A 82 -21.94 11.11 1.43
C ILE A 82 -22.63 10.91 2.77
N GLU A 83 -23.86 11.40 2.91
CA GLU A 83 -24.61 11.31 4.17
C GLU A 83 -26.12 11.18 3.98
N ASN A 84 -26.75 10.36 4.84
CA ASN A 84 -28.20 10.32 5.07
C ASN A 84 -28.49 10.88 6.48
N ASP A 85 -29.65 10.61 7.09
CA ASP A 85 -29.94 11.05 8.46
C ASP A 85 -29.27 10.23 9.58
N ARG A 86 -28.60 9.13 9.24
CA ARG A 86 -27.98 8.18 10.17
C ARG A 86 -26.46 8.18 10.12
N ILE A 87 -25.87 8.18 8.93
CA ILE A 87 -24.43 8.06 8.68
C ILE A 87 -23.94 9.27 7.88
N ARG A 88 -22.70 9.69 8.16
CA ARG A 88 -21.88 10.54 7.31
C ARG A 88 -20.55 9.85 7.05
N ALA A 89 -20.23 9.55 5.80
CA ALA A 89 -18.92 9.07 5.39
C ALA A 89 -18.12 10.20 4.72
N THR A 90 -16.86 10.36 5.13
CA THR A 90 -15.91 11.33 4.55
C THR A 90 -14.87 10.57 3.74
N VAL A 91 -14.78 10.83 2.45
CA VAL A 91 -13.95 10.09 1.49
C VAL A 91 -12.80 10.99 1.01
N LEU A 92 -11.60 10.44 0.94
CA LEU A 92 -10.39 11.10 0.45
C LEU A 92 -10.08 10.64 -0.99
N PRO A 93 -10.63 11.28 -2.03
CA PRO A 93 -10.37 10.88 -3.41
C PRO A 93 -8.90 11.04 -3.82
N GLY A 94 -8.15 11.95 -3.21
CA GLY A 94 -6.71 12.12 -3.43
C GLY A 94 -5.82 11.06 -2.77
N PHE A 95 -6.40 10.18 -1.94
CA PHE A 95 -5.68 9.21 -1.12
C PHE A 95 -6.36 7.83 -1.20
N GLY A 96 -6.37 7.26 -2.40
CA GLY A 96 -6.90 5.93 -2.70
C GLY A 96 -8.42 5.81 -2.62
N GLY A 97 -9.15 6.93 -2.48
CA GLY A 97 -10.59 6.91 -2.23
C GLY A 97 -10.93 6.35 -0.84
N ARG A 98 -10.00 6.46 0.11
CA ARG A 98 -10.15 5.96 1.48
C ARG A 98 -11.32 6.64 2.18
N ILE A 99 -12.13 5.87 2.91
CA ILE A 99 -13.11 6.46 3.84
C ILE A 99 -12.35 6.87 5.10
N HIS A 100 -12.09 8.16 5.26
CA HIS A 100 -11.38 8.70 6.41
C HIS A 100 -12.19 8.57 7.71
N SER A 101 -13.49 8.84 7.64
CA SER A 101 -14.40 8.78 8.78
C SER A 101 -15.76 8.17 8.39
N LEU A 102 -16.41 7.50 9.35
CA LEU A 102 -17.72 6.88 9.20
C LEU A 102 -18.54 7.20 10.45
N PHE A 103 -19.13 8.39 10.46
CA PHE A 103 -19.78 8.97 11.62
C PHE A 103 -21.24 8.55 11.70
N HIS A 104 -21.59 7.83 12.77
CA HIS A 104 -22.96 7.46 13.09
C HIS A 104 -23.61 8.53 13.98
N LYS A 105 -24.50 9.31 13.36
CA LYS A 105 -25.16 10.48 13.94
C LYS A 105 -26.03 10.16 15.16
N PRO A 106 -26.82 9.06 15.19
CA PRO A 106 -27.64 8.71 16.34
C PRO A 106 -26.83 8.46 17.62
N THR A 107 -25.63 7.87 17.50
CA THR A 107 -24.76 7.62 18.66
C THR A 107 -23.72 8.71 18.88
N GLY A 108 -23.51 9.59 17.90
CA GLY A 108 -22.47 10.62 17.95
C GLY A 108 -21.05 10.05 17.92
N ARG A 109 -20.84 8.90 17.24
CA ARG A 109 -19.56 8.17 17.23
C ARG A 109 -19.06 7.97 15.81
N ASP A 110 -17.76 8.11 15.60
CA ASP A 110 -17.08 7.49 14.46
C ASP A 110 -16.93 5.99 14.71
N LEU A 111 -17.35 5.19 13.72
CA LEU A 111 -17.30 3.73 13.80
C LEU A 111 -15.92 3.17 13.46
N VAL A 112 -15.09 3.97 12.81
CA VAL A 112 -13.70 3.66 12.44
C VAL A 112 -12.73 4.56 13.20
N TYR A 113 -11.48 4.14 13.35
CA TYR A 113 -10.43 4.99 13.86
C TYR A 113 -10.13 6.11 12.85
N THR A 114 -10.50 7.33 13.21
CA THR A 114 -10.24 8.52 12.40
C THR A 114 -8.93 9.13 12.88
N ASN A 115 -7.85 8.94 12.13
CA ASN A 115 -6.54 9.47 12.50
C ASN A 115 -6.58 11.01 12.46
N PRO A 116 -6.23 11.72 13.55
CA PRO A 116 -6.24 13.18 13.57
C PRO A 116 -5.17 13.82 12.66
N VAL A 117 -4.21 13.03 12.16
CA VAL A 117 -3.18 13.49 11.23
C VAL A 117 -3.13 12.65 9.95
N LEU A 118 -2.59 13.23 8.88
CA LEU A 118 -2.21 12.51 7.67
C LEU A 118 -0.70 12.52 7.58
N GLN A 119 -0.09 11.36 7.81
CA GLN A 119 1.35 11.26 7.83
C GLN A 119 1.81 9.98 7.13
N PRO A 120 2.47 10.09 5.98
CA PRO A 120 3.01 8.93 5.27
C PRO A 120 4.09 8.18 6.08
N ALA A 121 4.16 6.87 5.88
CA ALA A 121 5.18 5.95 6.39
C ALA A 121 5.35 4.78 5.42
N ASP A 122 6.50 4.08 5.49
CA ASP A 122 6.89 3.02 4.53
C ASP A 122 6.20 1.69 4.86
N PHE A 123 4.91 1.60 4.52
CA PHE A 123 4.00 0.46 4.73
C PHE A 123 3.25 0.05 3.44
N ALA A 124 3.07 0.97 2.47
CA ALA A 124 2.52 0.61 1.17
C ALA A 124 3.55 -0.16 0.35
N LEU A 125 3.08 -0.93 -0.63
CA LEU A 125 3.94 -1.61 -1.59
C LEU A 125 4.97 -0.65 -2.20
N ASN A 126 4.57 0.57 -2.56
CA ASN A 126 5.46 1.61 -3.08
C ASN A 126 6.02 2.55 -2.01
N GLY A 127 5.90 2.25 -0.71
CA GLY A 127 6.38 3.10 0.38
C GLY A 127 5.24 3.83 1.07
N ALA A 128 4.77 4.94 0.52
CA ALA A 128 3.86 5.86 1.22
C ALA A 128 2.48 5.29 1.57
N TRP A 129 2.23 5.11 2.87
CA TRP A 129 0.93 4.77 3.45
C TRP A 129 0.64 5.60 4.71
N PHE A 130 -0.62 5.76 5.09
CA PHE A 130 -1.02 6.39 6.35
C PHE A 130 -2.14 5.60 7.03
N SER A 131 -2.28 5.72 8.36
CA SER A 131 -3.24 4.93 9.14
C SER A 131 -4.61 5.58 9.29
N GLY A 132 -5.61 4.77 9.64
CA GLY A 132 -6.99 5.20 9.92
C GLY A 132 -7.96 4.97 8.76
N GLY A 133 -9.26 4.95 9.06
CA GLY A 133 -10.32 4.82 8.06
C GLY A 133 -10.47 3.42 7.43
N ILE A 134 -11.02 3.37 6.21
CA ILE A 134 -11.23 2.17 5.40
C ILE A 134 -10.48 2.27 4.07
N GLU A 135 -9.51 1.40 3.87
CA GLU A 135 -8.63 1.33 2.70
C GLU A 135 -8.98 0.14 1.78
N TRP A 136 -8.88 0.38 0.47
CA TRP A 136 -9.15 -0.60 -0.59
C TRP A 136 -7.84 -1.20 -1.13
N ASN A 137 -7.40 -2.33 -0.59
CA ASN A 137 -6.13 -2.93 -1.01
C ASN A 137 -6.29 -3.87 -2.20
N ILE A 138 -5.80 -3.46 -3.36
CA ILE A 138 -5.78 -4.22 -4.63
C ILE A 138 -4.34 -4.37 -5.15
N GLY A 139 -4.10 -5.36 -6.02
CA GLY A 139 -2.86 -5.53 -6.78
C GLY A 139 -2.00 -6.69 -6.28
N ALA A 140 -1.41 -6.54 -5.09
CA ALA A 140 -0.59 -7.59 -4.48
C ALA A 140 -0.67 -7.57 -2.95
N THR A 141 -0.10 -8.61 -2.32
CA THR A 141 -0.01 -8.74 -0.86
C THR A 141 0.56 -7.50 -0.18
N GLY A 142 -0.24 -6.84 0.65
CA GLY A 142 0.15 -5.67 1.44
C GLY A 142 -0.77 -4.48 1.19
N HIS A 143 -0.37 -3.31 1.68
CA HIS A 143 -1.10 -2.08 1.40
C HIS A 143 -0.88 -1.62 -0.04
N THR A 144 -1.96 -1.19 -0.71
CA THR A 144 -1.95 -0.87 -2.14
C THR A 144 -0.97 0.25 -2.51
N THR A 145 -0.52 0.27 -3.76
CA THR A 145 0.26 1.40 -4.29
C THR A 145 -0.57 2.68 -4.45
N LEU A 146 -1.89 2.56 -4.33
CA LEU A 146 -2.84 3.66 -4.47
C LEU A 146 -3.14 4.37 -3.14
N SER A 147 -2.56 3.95 -2.00
CA SER A 147 -2.89 4.49 -0.67
C SER A 147 -2.73 6.02 -0.61
N CYS A 148 -1.72 6.55 -1.29
CA CYS A 148 -1.47 7.99 -1.42
C CYS A 148 -1.62 8.51 -2.87
N ALA A 149 -2.44 7.85 -3.69
CA ALA A 149 -2.68 8.23 -5.09
C ALA A 149 -4.12 8.73 -5.30
N PRO A 150 -4.36 9.63 -6.27
CA PRO A 150 -5.71 10.05 -6.60
C PRO A 150 -6.48 8.92 -7.31
N VAL A 151 -7.79 8.87 -7.09
CA VAL A 151 -8.74 8.03 -7.83
C VAL A 151 -9.81 8.88 -8.49
N HIS A 152 -10.40 8.40 -9.59
CA HIS A 152 -11.57 9.05 -10.16
C HIS A 152 -12.75 8.89 -9.21
N ALA A 153 -13.59 9.93 -9.12
CA ALA A 153 -14.81 9.88 -8.33
C ALA A 153 -15.95 10.61 -9.01
N ALA A 154 -17.17 10.10 -8.94
CA ALA A 154 -18.34 10.73 -9.52
C ALA A 154 -19.64 10.35 -8.80
N ARG A 155 -20.68 11.18 -8.95
CA ARG A 155 -22.05 10.86 -8.56
C ARG A 155 -22.66 9.88 -9.57
N VAL A 156 -23.34 8.86 -9.08
CA VAL A 156 -24.09 7.89 -9.89
C VAL A 156 -25.47 7.69 -9.27
N THR A 157 -26.48 7.40 -10.09
CA THR A 157 -27.80 7.03 -9.58
C THR A 157 -27.73 5.71 -8.83
N ALA A 158 -28.15 5.72 -7.57
CA ALA A 158 -28.21 4.55 -6.71
C ALA A 158 -29.41 3.62 -7.05
N PRO A 159 -29.40 2.36 -6.60
CA PRO A 159 -30.48 1.41 -6.89
C PRO A 159 -31.89 1.81 -6.41
N ASP A 160 -31.96 2.63 -5.36
CA ASP A 160 -33.20 3.19 -4.81
C ASP A 160 -33.65 4.49 -5.52
N GLY A 161 -32.93 4.91 -6.56
CA GLY A 161 -33.16 6.16 -7.28
C GLY A 161 -32.50 7.39 -6.65
N GLY A 162 -31.83 7.22 -5.50
CA GLY A 162 -31.02 8.25 -4.86
C GLY A 162 -29.64 8.43 -5.49
N GLU A 163 -28.68 8.89 -4.70
CA GLU A 163 -27.30 9.10 -5.12
C GLU A 163 -26.34 8.10 -4.45
N MET A 164 -25.35 7.63 -5.22
CA MET A 164 -24.18 6.92 -4.72
C MET A 164 -22.90 7.57 -5.25
N VAL A 165 -21.78 7.37 -4.56
CA VAL A 165 -20.46 7.81 -5.03
C VAL A 165 -19.75 6.62 -5.65
N ARG A 166 -19.36 6.72 -6.91
CA ARG A 166 -18.47 5.75 -7.55
C ARG A 166 -17.03 6.24 -7.52
N LEU A 167 -16.12 5.35 -7.14
CA LEU A 167 -14.68 5.49 -7.21
C LEU A 167 -14.13 4.47 -8.19
N TRP A 168 -13.15 4.84 -9.03
CA TRP A 168 -12.47 3.89 -9.91
C TRP A 168 -11.07 4.37 -10.26
N GLU A 169 -10.19 3.42 -10.55
CA GLU A 169 -8.82 3.66 -11.03
C GLU A 169 -8.29 2.40 -11.72
N TRP A 170 -7.18 2.54 -12.44
CA TRP A 170 -6.42 1.46 -13.05
C TRP A 170 -5.28 1.01 -12.14
N GLU A 171 -5.38 -0.17 -11.54
CA GLU A 171 -4.31 -0.76 -10.74
C GLU A 171 -3.21 -1.27 -11.68
N ARG A 172 -1.98 -0.75 -11.52
CA ARG A 172 -0.91 -0.90 -12.53
C ARG A 172 0.00 -2.09 -12.29
N LEU A 173 0.04 -2.68 -11.10
CA LEU A 173 0.87 -3.85 -10.81
C LEU A 173 0.35 -5.10 -11.53
N ARG A 174 -0.98 -5.26 -11.57
CA ARG A 174 -1.67 -6.37 -12.24
C ARG A 174 -2.42 -5.96 -13.50
N ASP A 175 -2.37 -4.68 -13.85
CA ASP A 175 -3.01 -4.09 -15.04
C ASP A 175 -4.55 -4.16 -15.02
N LEU A 176 -5.17 -4.10 -13.83
CA LEU A 176 -6.61 -4.33 -13.65
C LEU A 176 -7.38 -3.06 -13.29
N PRO A 177 -8.47 -2.73 -14.00
CA PRO A 177 -9.42 -1.71 -13.55
C PRO A 177 -10.29 -2.21 -12.40
N PHE A 178 -10.55 -1.35 -11.42
CA PHE A 178 -11.48 -1.63 -10.32
C PHE A 178 -12.47 -0.49 -10.08
N GLN A 179 -13.54 -0.82 -9.38
CA GLN A 179 -14.66 0.07 -9.06
C GLN A 179 -15.09 -0.14 -7.61
N VAL A 180 -15.39 0.95 -6.90
CA VAL A 180 -15.98 0.96 -5.56
C VAL A 180 -17.16 1.93 -5.53
N ASP A 181 -18.36 1.44 -5.27
CA ASP A 181 -19.57 2.25 -5.18
C ASP A 181 -20.04 2.35 -3.73
N LEU A 182 -20.07 3.58 -3.20
CA LEU A 182 -20.55 3.90 -1.87
C LEU A 182 -22.03 4.28 -1.95
N TRP A 183 -22.89 3.37 -1.51
CA TRP A 183 -24.34 3.54 -1.52
C TRP A 183 -24.87 3.56 -0.09
N LEU A 184 -25.55 4.65 0.25
CA LEU A 184 -26.15 4.85 1.56
C LEU A 184 -27.67 5.02 1.37
N PRO A 185 -28.49 3.97 1.60
CA PRO A 185 -29.94 4.07 1.47
C PRO A 185 -30.55 5.02 2.51
N ASP A 186 -31.70 5.62 2.18
CA ASP A 186 -32.44 6.48 3.09
C ASP A 186 -32.80 5.77 4.40
N GLY A 187 -32.49 6.38 5.55
CA GLY A 187 -32.78 5.84 6.87
C GLY A 187 -31.93 4.62 7.29
N SER A 188 -31.01 4.15 6.45
CA SER A 188 -30.12 3.02 6.76
C SER A 188 -29.02 3.42 7.75
N ASP A 189 -28.78 2.55 8.74
CA ASP A 189 -27.60 2.60 9.63
C ASP A 189 -26.35 2.00 8.97
N PHE A 190 -26.48 1.43 7.77
CA PHE A 190 -25.40 0.75 7.05
C PHE A 190 -25.03 1.47 5.77
N LEU A 191 -23.74 1.69 5.59
CA LEU A 191 -23.14 2.01 4.30
C LEU A 191 -22.92 0.72 3.52
N HIS A 192 -23.52 0.60 2.34
CA HIS A 192 -23.24 -0.48 1.40
C HIS A 192 -22.10 -0.06 0.47
N VAL A 193 -21.17 -0.99 0.23
CA VAL A 193 -20.03 -0.79 -0.65
C VAL A 193 -20.00 -1.89 -1.71
N GLY A 194 -20.34 -1.55 -2.94
CA GLY A 194 -20.29 -2.46 -4.07
C GLY A 194 -18.92 -2.40 -4.74
N VAL A 195 -18.22 -3.53 -4.83
CA VAL A 195 -16.89 -3.59 -5.42
C VAL A 195 -16.91 -4.46 -6.66
N ARG A 196 -16.17 -4.04 -7.69
CA ARG A 196 -15.96 -4.83 -8.90
C ARG A 196 -14.53 -4.70 -9.42
N ILE A 197 -13.94 -5.84 -9.80
CA ILE A 197 -12.66 -5.95 -10.50
C ILE A 197 -12.92 -6.67 -11.82
N ARG A 198 -12.45 -6.11 -12.94
CA ARG A 198 -12.61 -6.70 -14.28
C ARG A 198 -11.26 -7.07 -14.85
N ASN A 199 -11.17 -8.21 -15.52
CA ASN A 199 -10.01 -8.58 -16.32
C ASN A 199 -10.32 -8.30 -17.80
N PRO A 200 -9.87 -7.17 -18.37
CA PRO A 200 -10.12 -6.85 -19.77
C PRO A 200 -9.17 -7.58 -20.74
N HIS A 201 -8.19 -8.34 -20.22
CA HIS A 201 -7.16 -9.00 -21.01
C HIS A 201 -7.60 -10.37 -21.54
N GLU A 202 -6.78 -10.92 -22.45
CA GLU A 202 -6.94 -12.25 -23.01
C GLU A 202 -6.21 -13.36 -22.22
N HIS A 203 -5.57 -13.01 -21.10
CA HIS A 203 -4.89 -13.94 -20.19
C HIS A 203 -5.46 -13.84 -18.75
N PRO A 204 -5.39 -14.91 -17.94
CA PRO A 204 -5.75 -14.83 -16.53
C PRO A 204 -4.91 -13.79 -15.77
N ALA A 205 -5.48 -13.18 -14.73
CA ALA A 205 -4.78 -12.23 -13.87
C ALA A 205 -4.86 -12.64 -12.39
N PRO A 206 -3.77 -12.48 -11.62
CA PRO A 206 -3.77 -12.77 -10.18
C PRO A 206 -4.42 -11.62 -9.40
N VAL A 207 -5.61 -11.84 -8.85
CA VAL A 207 -6.35 -10.82 -8.10
C VAL A 207 -6.06 -10.91 -6.61
N TYR A 208 -5.74 -9.77 -6.02
CA TYR A 208 -5.68 -9.54 -4.59
C TYR A 208 -6.72 -8.47 -4.22
N TRP A 209 -7.52 -8.73 -3.19
CA TRP A 209 -8.38 -7.70 -2.58
C TRP A 209 -8.54 -7.89 -1.08
N TRP A 210 -8.29 -6.82 -0.32
CA TRP A 210 -8.62 -6.70 1.10
C TRP A 210 -9.12 -5.29 1.44
N SER A 211 -10.32 -5.19 2.02
CA SER A 211 -10.84 -3.97 2.63
C SER A 211 -10.29 -3.88 4.05
N ASN A 212 -9.31 -2.98 4.27
CA ASN A 212 -8.65 -2.79 5.56
C ASN A 212 -9.37 -1.70 6.37
N ILE A 213 -9.76 -2.00 7.61
CA ILE A 213 -10.59 -1.15 8.44
C ILE A 213 -9.87 -0.89 9.76
N ALA A 214 -9.35 0.32 9.94
CA ALA A 214 -8.80 0.73 11.21
C ALA A 214 -9.95 0.94 12.21
N VAL A 215 -9.94 0.22 13.32
CA VAL A 215 -10.92 0.32 14.41
C VAL A 215 -10.25 0.83 15.69
N PRO A 216 -10.93 1.64 16.51
CA PRO A 216 -10.37 2.11 17.77
C PRO A 216 -9.97 0.92 18.66
N GLU A 217 -8.76 0.95 19.20
CA GLU A 217 -8.31 -0.05 20.16
C GLU A 217 -8.52 0.45 21.61
N GLY A 218 -8.71 -0.49 22.52
CA GLY A 218 -8.87 -0.23 23.94
C GLY A 218 -8.67 -1.51 24.74
N GLU A 219 -8.40 -1.40 26.04
CA GLU A 219 -8.09 -2.56 26.91
C GLU A 219 -9.17 -3.64 26.89
N ARG A 220 -10.42 -3.21 26.68
CA ARG A 220 -11.60 -4.07 26.64
C ARG A 220 -12.28 -4.10 25.27
N THR A 221 -11.64 -3.60 24.23
CA THR A 221 -12.15 -3.78 22.86
C THR A 221 -11.90 -5.23 22.42
N ARG A 222 -12.97 -5.93 22.02
CA ARG A 222 -12.92 -7.33 21.57
C ARG A 222 -13.29 -7.43 20.09
N VAL A 223 -12.49 -8.15 19.34
CA VAL A 223 -12.74 -8.49 17.93
C VAL A 223 -13.42 -9.84 17.84
N VAL A 224 -14.59 -9.89 17.23
CA VAL A 224 -15.39 -11.11 17.12
C VAL A 224 -15.58 -11.48 15.65
N ALA A 225 -15.42 -12.76 15.34
CA ALA A 225 -15.61 -13.33 14.01
C ALA A 225 -16.22 -14.74 14.12
N PRO A 226 -16.91 -15.25 13.09
CA PRO A 226 -17.56 -16.56 13.09
C PRO A 226 -16.55 -17.71 12.87
N ALA A 227 -15.55 -17.82 13.74
CA ALA A 227 -14.47 -18.80 13.62
C ALA A 227 -14.00 -19.32 15.00
N ASP A 228 -13.55 -20.57 15.03
CA ASP A 228 -12.93 -21.23 16.19
C ASP A 228 -11.41 -21.39 16.04
N ARG A 229 -10.88 -21.00 14.88
CA ARG A 229 -9.46 -21.10 14.52
C ARG A 229 -9.06 -19.93 13.62
N ALA A 230 -7.79 -19.57 13.65
CA ALA A 230 -7.22 -18.57 12.75
C ALA A 230 -5.83 -19.00 12.30
N TRP A 231 -5.44 -18.64 11.08
CA TRP A 231 -4.06 -18.69 10.66
C TRP A 231 -3.33 -17.49 11.27
N HIS A 232 -2.38 -17.78 12.15
CA HIS A 232 -1.49 -16.83 12.77
C HIS A 232 -0.24 -16.65 11.92
N PHE A 233 0.06 -15.40 11.57
CA PHE A 233 1.29 -15.00 10.93
C PHE A 233 1.94 -13.90 11.78
N GLY A 234 3.02 -14.26 12.46
CA GLY A 234 3.85 -13.33 13.22
C GLY A 234 5.16 -13.02 12.48
N TYR A 235 6.01 -12.22 13.12
CA TYR A 235 7.31 -11.84 12.59
C TYR A 235 8.34 -13.00 12.58
N GLU A 236 7.95 -14.21 13.02
CA GLU A 236 8.66 -15.47 12.73
C GLU A 236 8.38 -16.02 11.32
N ARG A 237 7.56 -15.33 10.51
CA ARG A 237 7.23 -15.59 9.08
C ARG A 237 6.67 -16.97 8.77
N THR A 238 6.13 -17.67 9.77
CA THR A 238 5.53 -19.00 9.62
C THR A 238 4.02 -18.91 9.81
N LEU A 239 3.26 -19.50 8.89
CA LEU A 239 1.80 -19.53 8.97
C LEU A 239 1.32 -20.74 9.79
N ASN A 240 0.77 -20.48 10.98
CA ASN A 240 0.36 -21.52 11.92
C ASN A 240 -1.14 -21.46 12.21
N LEU A 241 -1.83 -22.60 12.19
CA LEU A 241 -3.26 -22.64 12.51
C LEU A 241 -3.47 -22.76 14.03
N VAL A 242 -3.94 -21.69 14.66
CA VAL A 242 -4.14 -21.57 16.12
C VAL A 242 -5.62 -21.59 16.51
N PRO A 243 -5.98 -22.01 17.75
CA PRO A 243 -7.34 -21.88 18.25
C PRO A 243 -7.73 -20.42 18.52
N VAL A 244 -9.03 -20.14 18.49
CA VAL A 244 -9.65 -18.86 18.85
C VAL A 244 -10.69 -19.15 19.94
N PRO A 245 -10.74 -18.37 21.03
CA PRO A 245 -10.08 -17.05 21.19
C PRO A 245 -8.67 -17.12 21.79
N GLU A 246 -8.30 -18.22 22.44
CA GLU A 246 -7.06 -18.33 23.19
C GLU A 246 -5.92 -18.99 22.39
N SER A 247 -4.75 -18.34 22.36
CA SER A 247 -3.50 -18.91 21.84
C SER A 247 -2.34 -18.56 22.79
N GLY A 248 -1.65 -19.58 23.29
CA GLY A 248 -0.61 -19.42 24.31
C GLY A 248 -1.17 -18.95 25.67
N SER A 249 -2.36 -19.40 26.04
CA SER A 249 -3.09 -18.99 27.27
C SER A 249 -3.47 -17.51 27.33
N VAL A 250 -3.47 -16.84 26.17
CA VAL A 250 -3.88 -15.44 26.03
C VAL A 250 -5.02 -15.38 25.04
N ASP A 251 -6.11 -14.73 25.43
CA ASP A 251 -7.20 -14.39 24.51
C ASP A 251 -6.73 -13.32 23.52
N ARG A 252 -6.51 -13.74 22.26
CA ARG A 252 -6.00 -12.89 21.16
C ARG A 252 -7.09 -12.07 20.48
N THR A 253 -8.35 -12.23 20.88
CA THR A 253 -9.46 -11.39 20.39
C THR A 253 -9.45 -10.00 21.02
N TYR A 254 -8.64 -9.77 22.06
CA TYR A 254 -8.37 -8.44 22.61
C TYR A 254 -7.00 -7.96 22.12
N PRO A 255 -6.92 -6.99 21.18
CA PRO A 255 -5.66 -6.60 20.53
C PRO A 255 -4.52 -6.28 21.50
N LEU A 256 -4.81 -5.55 22.59
CA LEU A 256 -3.83 -5.12 23.58
C LEU A 256 -3.32 -6.22 24.52
N ARG A 257 -3.89 -7.43 24.50
CA ARG A 257 -3.39 -8.56 25.30
C ARG A 257 -2.17 -9.25 24.69
N SER A 258 -1.82 -8.90 23.44
CA SER A 258 -0.60 -9.38 22.79
C SER A 258 0.56 -8.44 23.07
N ASP A 259 1.78 -8.96 23.17
CA ASP A 259 2.99 -8.14 23.33
C ASP A 259 3.52 -7.60 22.00
N PHE A 260 3.38 -8.38 20.92
CA PHE A 260 3.95 -8.10 19.61
C PHE A 260 2.87 -8.01 18.53
N PRO A 261 3.16 -7.29 17.43
CA PRO A 261 2.29 -7.26 16.27
C PRO A 261 2.11 -8.63 15.63
N ALA A 262 0.91 -8.92 15.16
CA ALA A 262 0.60 -10.19 14.51
C ALA A 262 -0.69 -10.13 13.69
N ASP A 263 -0.75 -10.98 12.67
CA ASP A 263 -1.93 -11.24 11.87
C ASP A 263 -2.67 -12.50 12.33
N TYR A 264 -3.99 -12.41 12.40
CA TYR A 264 -4.91 -13.52 12.63
C TYR A 264 -5.94 -13.56 11.50
N PHE A 265 -5.78 -14.50 10.57
CA PHE A 265 -6.74 -14.76 9.49
C PHE A 265 -7.75 -15.82 9.95
N TYR A 266 -8.93 -15.40 10.36
CA TYR A 266 -9.99 -16.29 10.86
C TYR A 266 -10.46 -17.28 9.79
N GLU A 267 -10.42 -18.58 10.11
CA GLU A 267 -10.93 -19.64 9.24
C GLU A 267 -12.45 -19.72 9.39
N VAL A 268 -13.16 -18.88 8.64
CA VAL A 268 -14.63 -18.86 8.63
C VAL A 268 -15.16 -20.11 7.91
N PRO A 269 -16.02 -20.93 8.54
CA PRO A 269 -16.57 -22.13 7.91
C PRO A 269 -17.34 -21.85 6.62
N ASP A 270 -17.33 -22.78 5.67
CA ASP A 270 -18.14 -22.67 4.46
C ASP A 270 -19.64 -22.61 4.80
N GLY A 271 -20.39 -21.75 4.10
CA GLY A 271 -21.82 -21.52 4.33
C GLY A 271 -22.16 -20.57 5.49
N ALA A 272 -21.24 -20.37 6.45
CA ALA A 272 -21.42 -19.40 7.53
C ALA A 272 -21.46 -17.96 6.98
N ARG A 273 -22.26 -17.08 7.61
CA ARG A 273 -22.32 -15.67 7.21
C ARG A 273 -20.94 -15.02 7.35
N ARG A 274 -20.52 -14.23 6.36
CA ARG A 274 -19.24 -13.52 6.38
C ARG A 274 -19.37 -12.22 7.18
N TRP A 275 -18.70 -12.14 8.34
CA TRP A 275 -18.68 -10.93 9.17
C TRP A 275 -17.47 -10.87 10.11
N ILE A 276 -17.13 -9.66 10.54
CA ILE A 276 -16.18 -9.37 11.63
C ILE A 276 -16.63 -8.10 12.34
N ALA A 277 -16.53 -8.07 13.66
CA ALA A 277 -16.94 -6.94 14.48
C ALA A 277 -15.83 -6.53 15.46
N SER A 278 -15.75 -5.24 15.77
CA SER A 278 -14.92 -4.70 16.86
C SER A 278 -15.84 -3.99 17.83
N LEU A 279 -15.94 -4.50 19.05
CA LEU A 279 -16.90 -4.05 20.07
C LEU A 279 -16.14 -3.58 21.31
N ASP A 280 -16.50 -2.39 21.80
CA ASP A 280 -16.00 -1.83 23.06
C ASP A 280 -16.56 -2.58 24.28
N GLU A 281 -16.12 -2.17 25.47
CA GLU A 281 -16.52 -2.74 26.76
C GLU A 281 -18.03 -2.78 27.04
N ASN A 282 -18.81 -1.96 26.34
CA ASN A 282 -20.25 -1.86 26.45
C ASN A 282 -20.97 -2.67 25.35
N GLY A 283 -20.23 -3.45 24.55
CA GLY A 283 -20.77 -4.22 23.43
C GLY A 283 -21.13 -3.37 22.22
N HIS A 284 -20.56 -2.17 22.09
CA HIS A 284 -20.85 -1.23 21.00
C HIS A 284 -19.66 -1.06 20.05
N GLY A 285 -19.90 -0.99 18.76
CA GLY A 285 -18.84 -0.67 17.81
C GLY A 285 -19.23 -0.88 16.36
N LEU A 286 -18.26 -1.30 15.55
CA LEU A 286 -18.43 -1.53 14.12
C LEU A 286 -18.62 -3.02 13.83
N VAL A 287 -19.50 -3.31 12.87
CA VAL A 287 -19.54 -4.60 12.18
C VAL A 287 -19.35 -4.41 10.68
N GLN A 288 -18.52 -5.26 10.08
CA GLN A 288 -18.42 -5.46 8.64
C GLN A 288 -19.03 -6.81 8.28
N THR A 289 -19.89 -6.85 7.27
CA THR A 289 -20.43 -8.08 6.68
C THR A 289 -20.43 -7.97 5.16
N SER A 290 -20.46 -9.08 4.44
CA SER A 290 -20.42 -9.08 2.98
C SER A 290 -21.19 -10.26 2.39
N THR A 291 -21.40 -10.21 1.07
CA THR A 291 -21.73 -11.39 0.27
C THR A 291 -20.59 -12.43 0.32
N ASP A 292 -20.91 -13.68 -0.01
CA ASP A 292 -20.06 -14.85 0.26
C ASP A 292 -18.72 -14.89 -0.48
N LEU A 293 -18.60 -14.18 -1.62
CA LEU A 293 -17.36 -14.15 -2.41
C LEU A 293 -16.17 -13.58 -1.61
N LEU A 294 -16.42 -12.60 -0.74
CA LEU A 294 -15.40 -12.00 0.12
C LEU A 294 -15.21 -12.88 1.37
N ARG A 295 -14.42 -13.94 1.20
CA ARG A 295 -14.25 -15.03 2.17
C ARG A 295 -13.50 -14.64 3.44
N GLY A 296 -12.35 -13.99 3.32
CA GLY A 296 -11.37 -13.81 4.38
C GLY A 296 -11.82 -12.83 5.46
N ARG A 297 -11.44 -13.10 6.72
CA ARG A 297 -11.59 -12.18 7.85
C ARG A 297 -10.29 -12.12 8.62
N LYS A 298 -9.76 -10.92 8.84
CA LYS A 298 -8.44 -10.72 9.44
C LYS A 298 -8.52 -9.76 10.61
N LEU A 299 -7.75 -10.04 11.65
CA LEU A 299 -7.32 -9.06 12.65
C LEU A 299 -5.80 -8.87 12.51
N PHE A 300 -5.36 -7.63 12.34
CA PHE A 300 -3.99 -7.23 12.65
C PHE A 300 -3.99 -6.37 13.93
N LEU A 301 -3.08 -6.69 14.83
CA LEU A 301 -2.88 -5.97 16.08
C LEU A 301 -1.42 -5.53 16.19
N TRP A 302 -1.17 -4.42 16.88
CA TRP A 302 0.18 -3.93 17.19
C TRP A 302 0.79 -4.56 18.44
N GLY A 303 -0.06 -5.10 19.32
CA GLY A 303 0.32 -5.47 20.67
C GLY A 303 0.63 -4.26 21.57
N SER A 304 0.87 -4.53 22.85
CA SER A 304 1.14 -3.55 23.90
C SER A 304 2.64 -3.36 24.19
N GLY A 305 3.52 -4.09 23.51
CA GLY A 305 4.96 -3.98 23.66
C GLY A 305 5.54 -2.67 23.10
N PRO A 306 6.78 -2.29 23.51
CA PRO A 306 7.37 -0.99 23.19
C PRO A 306 7.41 -0.67 21.69
N GLY A 307 7.78 -1.64 20.84
CA GLY A 307 7.88 -1.40 19.40
C GLY A 307 6.53 -1.21 18.71
N GLY A 308 5.52 -1.99 19.07
CA GLY A 308 4.15 -1.80 18.58
C GLY A 308 3.59 -0.43 18.97
N ARG A 309 3.79 -0.02 20.23
CA ARG A 309 3.40 1.32 20.70
C ARG A 309 4.17 2.43 19.98
N ARG A 310 5.46 2.23 19.73
CA ARG A 310 6.29 3.19 18.99
C ARG A 310 5.82 3.37 17.55
N TRP A 311 5.48 2.29 16.85
CA TRP A 311 4.88 2.36 15.52
C TRP A 311 3.55 3.10 15.52
N GLN A 312 2.69 2.87 16.52
CA GLN A 312 1.43 3.59 16.61
C GLN A 312 1.62 5.10 16.82
N GLU A 313 2.49 5.50 17.75
CA GLU A 313 2.84 6.92 17.93
C GLU A 313 3.43 7.53 16.66
N TRP A 314 4.22 6.75 15.93
CA TRP A 314 4.87 7.15 14.69
C TRP A 314 3.89 7.33 13.54
N LEU A 315 2.87 6.46 13.42
CA LEU A 315 1.85 6.53 12.37
C LEU A 315 0.75 7.55 12.70
N THR A 316 0.60 7.91 13.97
CA THR A 316 -0.43 8.80 14.49
C THR A 316 0.21 10.04 15.13
N GLU A 317 -0.28 10.45 16.29
CA GLU A 317 0.36 11.45 17.14
C GLU A 317 0.41 10.96 18.60
N PRO A 318 1.36 11.45 19.42
CA PRO A 318 1.42 11.13 20.83
C PRO A 318 0.09 11.44 21.54
N GLY A 319 -0.38 10.50 22.36
CA GLY A 319 -1.62 10.65 23.14
C GLY A 319 -2.88 10.13 22.47
N THR A 320 -2.80 9.56 21.26
CA THR A 320 -3.93 8.81 20.70
C THR A 320 -4.07 7.42 21.37
N ALA A 321 -5.30 6.91 21.43
CA ALA A 321 -5.58 5.58 22.00
C ALA A 321 -4.91 4.44 21.19
N GLY A 322 -4.64 4.68 19.90
CA GLY A 322 -4.19 3.67 18.96
C GLY A 322 -5.34 3.05 18.17
N TYR A 323 -5.03 2.03 17.37
CA TYR A 323 -6.00 1.31 16.55
C TYR A 323 -5.56 -0.13 16.32
N ALA A 324 -6.54 -1.00 16.09
CA ALA A 324 -6.30 -2.31 15.47
C ALA A 324 -6.89 -2.29 14.05
N GLU A 325 -6.56 -3.29 13.25
CA GLU A 325 -7.12 -3.43 11.91
C GLU A 325 -7.97 -4.69 11.81
N ILE A 326 -9.24 -4.53 11.46
CA ILE A 326 -10.07 -5.65 11.02
C ILE A 326 -10.20 -5.57 9.50
N GLN A 327 -10.19 -6.71 8.81
CA GLN A 327 -10.18 -6.69 7.35
C GLN A 327 -11.06 -7.80 6.75
N ALA A 328 -11.54 -7.57 5.53
CA ALA A 328 -12.29 -8.55 4.76
C ALA A 328 -11.70 -8.69 3.35
N GLY A 329 -11.45 -9.93 2.90
CA GLY A 329 -10.71 -10.18 1.65
C GLY A 329 -11.25 -11.34 0.82
N LEU A 330 -10.77 -11.44 -0.43
CA LEU A 330 -11.21 -12.49 -1.37
C LEU A 330 -10.72 -13.89 -0.95
N ALA A 331 -9.48 -13.99 -0.46
CA ALA A 331 -8.83 -15.26 -0.11
C ALA A 331 -8.92 -15.57 1.41
N ARG A 332 -8.38 -16.71 1.86
CA ARG A 332 -8.32 -17.02 3.31
C ARG A 332 -7.39 -16.06 4.04
N THR A 333 -6.26 -15.75 3.42
CA THR A 333 -5.16 -14.94 3.95
C THR A 333 -4.71 -13.89 2.94
N GLN A 334 -3.91 -12.93 3.38
CA GLN A 334 -3.32 -11.93 2.49
C GLN A 334 -2.17 -12.46 1.61
N LEU A 335 -1.77 -13.72 1.80
CA LEU A 335 -0.64 -14.30 1.07
C LEU A 335 -1.07 -14.89 -0.28
N GLU A 336 -2.38 -15.00 -0.52
CA GLU A 336 -2.98 -15.66 -1.67
C GLU A 336 -3.42 -14.66 -2.76
N HIS A 337 -3.25 -15.05 -4.03
CA HIS A 337 -3.86 -14.37 -5.18
C HIS A 337 -4.86 -15.31 -5.86
N VAL A 338 -6.06 -14.81 -6.12
CA VAL A 338 -7.15 -15.58 -6.76
C VAL A 338 -7.11 -15.35 -8.27
N PRO A 339 -7.05 -16.41 -9.11
CA PRO A 339 -7.03 -16.25 -10.55
C PRO A 339 -8.37 -15.68 -11.06
N LEU A 340 -8.31 -14.64 -11.89
CA LEU A 340 -9.44 -14.09 -12.61
C LEU A 340 -9.27 -14.35 -14.11
N GLU A 341 -10.18 -15.14 -14.67
CA GLU A 341 -10.13 -15.57 -16.07
C GLU A 341 -10.25 -14.40 -17.07
N PRO A 342 -9.75 -14.55 -18.31
CA PRO A 342 -9.89 -13.56 -19.38
C PRO A 342 -11.33 -13.09 -19.57
N GLY A 343 -11.55 -11.77 -19.61
CA GLY A 343 -12.88 -11.18 -19.80
C GLY A 343 -13.86 -11.37 -18.63
N ALA A 344 -13.44 -12.00 -17.54
CA ALA A 344 -14.28 -12.23 -16.37
C ALA A 344 -14.25 -11.04 -15.39
N GLU A 345 -15.13 -11.10 -14.39
CA GLU A 345 -15.18 -10.13 -13.30
C GLU A 345 -15.35 -10.84 -11.95
N PHE A 346 -14.81 -10.22 -10.90
CA PHE A 346 -15.24 -10.45 -9.53
C PHE A 346 -16.05 -9.25 -9.05
N SER A 347 -17.14 -9.52 -8.33
CA SER A 347 -17.95 -8.48 -7.71
C SER A 347 -18.63 -8.97 -6.45
N TRP A 348 -18.74 -8.11 -5.45
CA TRP A 348 -19.37 -8.40 -4.16
C TRP A 348 -19.93 -7.13 -3.55
N LEU A 349 -20.76 -7.28 -2.51
CA LEU A 349 -21.21 -6.18 -1.67
C LEU A 349 -20.67 -6.35 -0.26
N GLU A 350 -20.17 -5.26 0.31
CA GLU A 350 -19.81 -5.12 1.71
C GLU A 350 -20.80 -4.17 2.40
N SER A 351 -20.93 -4.29 3.71
CA SER A 351 -21.80 -3.43 4.51
C SER A 351 -21.16 -3.13 5.86
N TYR A 352 -21.16 -1.84 6.20
CA TYR A 352 -20.49 -1.27 7.36
C TYR A 352 -21.50 -0.49 8.19
N GLY A 353 -21.64 -0.81 9.47
CA GLY A 353 -22.59 -0.13 10.33
C GLY A 353 -22.34 -0.38 11.81
N PRO A 354 -23.09 0.31 12.68
CA PRO A 354 -22.99 0.15 14.11
C PRO A 354 -23.55 -1.23 14.52
N LEU A 355 -23.00 -1.79 15.58
CA LEU A 355 -23.56 -2.96 16.25
C LEU A 355 -23.63 -2.73 17.75
N SER A 356 -24.74 -3.18 18.35
CA SER A 356 -24.95 -3.24 19.79
C SER A 356 -25.26 -4.68 20.19
N ALA A 357 -24.45 -5.23 21.09
CA ALA A 357 -24.58 -6.58 21.64
C ALA A 357 -24.51 -6.54 23.17
N ASP A 358 -24.99 -7.60 23.83
CA ASP A 358 -24.90 -7.72 25.28
C ASP A 358 -23.41 -7.82 25.72
N PRO A 359 -22.87 -6.82 26.46
CA PRO A 359 -21.47 -6.85 26.89
C PRO A 359 -21.15 -8.05 27.77
N ALA A 360 -22.10 -8.58 28.54
CA ALA A 360 -21.86 -9.76 29.38
C ALA A 360 -21.62 -11.01 28.53
N ALA A 361 -22.36 -11.17 27.42
CA ALA A 361 -22.16 -12.26 26.48
C ALA A 361 -20.89 -12.06 25.64
N VAL A 362 -20.67 -10.84 25.11
CA VAL A 362 -19.51 -10.52 24.26
C VAL A 362 -18.20 -10.63 25.02
N HIS A 363 -18.13 -10.25 26.30
CA HIS A 363 -16.91 -10.29 27.10
C HIS A 363 -16.82 -11.49 28.04
N GLY A 364 -17.81 -12.38 28.03
CA GLY A 364 -17.77 -13.62 28.78
C GLY A 364 -16.71 -14.59 28.27
N ASP A 365 -16.39 -15.59 29.09
CA ASP A 365 -15.41 -16.63 28.79
C ASP A 365 -15.92 -17.67 27.76
N ASP A 366 -17.25 -17.69 27.50
CA ASP A 366 -17.88 -18.59 26.52
C ASP A 366 -17.83 -17.97 25.11
N TRP A 367 -16.81 -18.36 24.34
CA TRP A 367 -16.61 -17.91 22.95
C TRP A 367 -17.77 -18.26 22.00
N PRO A 368 -18.31 -19.51 22.01
CA PRO A 368 -19.56 -19.80 21.31
C PRO A 368 -20.71 -18.84 21.64
N ALA A 369 -20.92 -18.48 22.91
CA ALA A 369 -21.96 -17.52 23.30
C ALA A 369 -21.68 -16.10 22.76
N ALA A 370 -20.44 -15.62 22.84
CA ALA A 370 -20.05 -14.31 22.30
C ALA A 370 -20.31 -14.20 20.78
N ARG A 371 -19.97 -15.25 20.03
CA ARG A 371 -20.26 -15.32 18.57
C ARG A 371 -21.76 -15.38 18.29
N ALA A 372 -22.49 -16.21 19.02
CA ALA A 372 -23.93 -16.37 18.82
C ALA A 372 -24.70 -15.07 19.10
N GLU A 373 -24.36 -14.34 20.17
CA GLU A 373 -24.94 -13.02 20.46
C GLU A 373 -24.63 -12.05 19.32
N THR A 374 -23.36 -11.94 18.90
CA THR A 374 -22.95 -11.01 17.83
C THR A 374 -23.67 -11.32 16.52
N GLU A 375 -23.76 -12.60 16.14
CA GLU A 375 -24.46 -13.03 14.93
C GLU A 375 -25.97 -12.77 15.00
N GLN A 376 -26.62 -13.00 16.14
CA GLN A 376 -28.05 -12.71 16.33
C GLN A 376 -28.33 -11.20 16.23
N ARG A 377 -27.48 -10.36 16.82
CA ARG A 377 -27.61 -8.90 16.73
C ARG A 377 -27.39 -8.41 15.31
N LEU A 378 -26.39 -8.95 14.60
CA LEU A 378 -26.18 -8.64 13.20
C LEU A 378 -27.37 -9.09 12.34
N ALA A 379 -27.92 -10.27 12.57
CA ALA A 379 -29.09 -10.77 11.83
C ALA A 379 -30.34 -9.91 12.08
N ALA A 380 -30.49 -9.33 13.27
CA ALA A 380 -31.58 -8.41 13.58
C ALA A 380 -31.36 -7.00 12.98
N ALA A 381 -30.12 -6.49 13.00
CA ALA A 381 -29.77 -5.16 12.49
C ALA A 381 -29.71 -5.10 10.96
N LEU A 382 -29.19 -6.16 10.33
CA LEU A 382 -29.07 -6.30 8.88
C LEU A 382 -29.18 -7.79 8.51
N PRO A 383 -30.36 -8.30 8.16
CA PRO A 383 -30.54 -9.67 7.69
C PRO A 383 -29.60 -10.02 6.51
N ARG A 384 -29.11 -11.26 6.44
CA ARG A 384 -28.24 -11.71 5.33
C ARG A 384 -28.93 -11.56 3.97
N ALA A 385 -30.21 -11.89 3.91
CA ALA A 385 -31.01 -11.76 2.68
C ALA A 385 -31.10 -10.32 2.18
N ASP A 386 -31.01 -9.32 3.07
CA ASP A 386 -31.04 -7.91 2.68
C ASP A 386 -29.71 -7.48 2.06
N VAL A 387 -28.58 -8.02 2.54
CA VAL A 387 -27.26 -7.83 1.91
C VAL A 387 -27.25 -8.44 0.50
N ASP A 388 -27.77 -9.66 0.36
CA ASP A 388 -27.87 -10.34 -0.94
C ASP A 388 -28.80 -9.57 -1.90
N ALA A 389 -29.94 -9.07 -1.41
CA ALA A 389 -30.86 -8.25 -2.20
C ALA A 389 -30.24 -6.90 -2.60
N ALA A 390 -29.50 -6.25 -1.69
CA ALA A 390 -28.77 -5.02 -1.97
C ALA A 390 -27.68 -5.25 -3.02
N TYR A 391 -27.00 -6.39 -3.00
CA TYR A 391 -26.01 -6.76 -4.02
C TYR A 391 -26.66 -6.90 -5.40
N GLU A 392 -27.78 -7.62 -5.50
CA GLU A 392 -28.51 -7.78 -6.75
C GLU A 392 -29.07 -6.46 -7.29
N ALA A 393 -29.47 -5.55 -6.40
CA ALA A 393 -29.92 -4.22 -6.77
C ALA A 393 -28.75 -3.37 -7.30
N TRP A 394 -27.63 -3.34 -6.57
CA TRP A 394 -26.41 -2.64 -6.97
C TRP A 394 -25.85 -3.16 -8.30
N ARG A 395 -25.81 -4.48 -8.51
CA ARG A 395 -25.26 -5.10 -9.72
C ARG A 395 -25.93 -4.58 -11.00
N ARG A 396 -27.21 -4.20 -10.95
CA ARG A 396 -27.96 -3.61 -12.08
C ARG A 396 -27.54 -2.16 -12.40
N CYS A 397 -26.93 -1.47 -11.44
CA CYS A 397 -26.45 -0.10 -11.55
C CYS A 397 -24.92 -0.01 -11.67
N ALA A 398 -24.21 -1.14 -11.53
CA ALA A 398 -22.74 -1.16 -11.58
C ALA A 398 -22.19 -0.62 -12.91
N ASP A 399 -22.91 -0.80 -14.02
CA ASP A 399 -22.55 -0.28 -15.36
C ASP A 399 -23.18 1.07 -15.71
N THR A 400 -23.95 1.69 -14.81
CA THR A 400 -24.52 3.02 -15.04
C THR A 400 -23.40 4.03 -15.27
N GLU A 401 -23.45 4.78 -16.36
CA GLU A 401 -22.45 5.80 -16.64
C GLU A 401 -22.44 6.89 -15.55
N PRO A 402 -21.27 7.32 -15.08
CA PRO A 402 -21.20 8.35 -14.04
C PRO A 402 -21.74 9.70 -14.52
N GLY A 403 -22.37 10.43 -13.58
CA GLY A 403 -22.89 11.78 -13.79
C GLY A 403 -21.84 12.85 -13.50
N GLU A 404 -22.06 13.66 -12.45
CA GLU A 404 -21.12 14.72 -12.06
C GLU A 404 -19.81 14.14 -11.55
N VAL A 405 -18.70 14.53 -12.18
CA VAL A 405 -17.34 14.23 -11.72
C VAL A 405 -17.05 15.01 -10.44
N LEU A 406 -16.66 14.29 -9.39
CA LEU A 406 -16.33 14.83 -8.08
C LEU A 406 -14.82 14.92 -7.85
N ALA A 407 -14.04 14.02 -8.45
CA ALA A 407 -12.58 14.02 -8.42
C ALA A 407 -12.01 13.30 -9.64
N THR A 408 -10.75 13.59 -9.98
CA THR A 408 -10.05 13.01 -11.14
C THR A 408 -8.83 12.22 -10.64
N GLY A 409 -8.76 10.95 -11.03
CA GLY A 409 -7.61 10.06 -10.83
C GLY A 409 -6.51 10.27 -11.88
N SER A 410 -5.69 9.26 -12.07
CA SER A 410 -4.51 9.30 -12.93
C SER A 410 -4.83 9.22 -14.44
N GLY A 411 -3.84 9.53 -15.28
CA GLY A 411 -3.91 9.35 -16.74
C GLY A 411 -3.67 7.91 -17.21
N TRP A 412 -3.26 7.00 -16.32
CA TRP A 412 -2.78 5.67 -16.72
C TRP A 412 -3.88 4.78 -17.28
N GLY A 413 -5.07 4.77 -16.67
CA GLY A 413 -6.21 4.03 -17.21
C GLY A 413 -6.65 4.53 -18.60
N ALA A 414 -6.54 5.84 -18.85
CA ALA A 414 -6.86 6.40 -20.17
C ALA A 414 -5.87 5.93 -21.24
N LEU A 415 -4.58 5.84 -20.89
CA LEU A 415 -3.54 5.34 -21.78
C LEU A 415 -3.76 3.86 -22.13
N GLU A 416 -4.09 3.02 -21.14
CA GLU A 416 -4.36 1.59 -21.37
C GLU A 416 -5.64 1.36 -22.19
N VAL A 417 -6.72 2.12 -21.90
CA VAL A 417 -7.94 2.11 -22.72
C VAL A 417 -7.65 2.54 -24.15
N ARG A 418 -6.84 3.59 -24.35
CA ARG A 418 -6.46 4.08 -25.69
C ARG A 418 -5.63 3.06 -26.47
N ARG A 419 -4.72 2.35 -25.81
CA ARG A 419 -3.86 1.31 -26.41
C ARG A 419 -4.67 0.11 -26.89
N ALA A 420 -5.56 -0.42 -26.04
CA ALA A 420 -6.22 -1.69 -26.30
C ALA A 420 -7.68 -1.57 -26.76
N GLY A 421 -8.28 -0.38 -26.71
CA GLY A 421 -9.67 -0.16 -27.09
C GLY A 421 -10.69 -0.83 -26.15
N TYR A 422 -10.34 -0.96 -24.86
CA TYR A 422 -11.20 -1.62 -23.88
C TYR A 422 -12.54 -0.90 -23.69
N LYS A 423 -13.61 -1.68 -23.48
CA LYS A 423 -14.94 -1.18 -23.15
C LYS A 423 -15.26 -1.46 -21.69
N LEU A 424 -15.24 -0.42 -20.87
CA LEU A 424 -15.42 -0.51 -19.42
C LEU A 424 -16.62 0.33 -18.97
N PRO A 425 -17.86 -0.14 -19.23
CA PRO A 425 -19.07 0.61 -18.90
C PRO A 425 -19.12 0.94 -17.41
N GLY A 426 -19.52 2.16 -17.09
CA GLY A 426 -19.60 2.65 -15.71
C GLY A 426 -18.26 3.10 -15.08
N THR A 427 -17.11 2.87 -15.72
CA THR A 427 -15.79 3.32 -15.25
C THR A 427 -15.01 3.99 -16.39
N PRO A 428 -15.43 5.19 -16.82
CA PRO A 428 -14.81 5.87 -17.95
C PRO A 428 -13.42 6.40 -17.59
N PHE A 429 -12.43 6.16 -18.46
CA PHE A 429 -11.12 6.78 -18.39
C PHE A 429 -10.99 7.81 -19.51
N ALA A 430 -11.24 9.08 -19.18
CA ALA A 430 -11.30 10.15 -20.17
C ALA A 430 -9.89 10.51 -20.70
N GLU A 431 -9.72 10.66 -22.02
CA GLU A 431 -8.44 11.06 -22.62
C GLU A 431 -7.92 12.41 -22.10
N SER A 432 -8.80 13.27 -21.57
CA SER A 432 -8.42 14.53 -20.93
C SER A 432 -7.56 14.37 -19.67
N THR A 433 -7.41 13.15 -19.14
CA THR A 433 -6.55 12.85 -17.98
C THR A 433 -5.12 12.48 -18.38
N LEU A 434 -4.85 12.29 -19.68
CA LEU A 434 -3.49 12.06 -20.19
C LEU A 434 -2.62 13.30 -19.94
N GLY A 435 -1.53 13.11 -19.19
CA GLY A 435 -0.63 14.19 -18.77
C GLY A 435 0.83 13.97 -19.20
N GLU A 436 1.73 14.73 -18.58
CA GLU A 436 3.17 14.72 -18.87
C GLU A 436 3.79 13.32 -18.77
N GLN A 437 3.40 12.53 -17.76
CA GLN A 437 3.92 11.17 -17.57
C GLN A 437 3.46 10.19 -18.67
N GLN A 438 2.29 10.39 -19.28
CA GLN A 438 1.76 9.51 -20.33
C GLN A 438 2.17 9.95 -21.74
N ALA A 439 2.49 11.23 -21.95
CA ALA A 439 2.74 11.80 -23.27
C ALA A 439 3.82 11.04 -24.09
N PRO A 440 4.99 10.65 -23.54
CA PRO A 440 5.98 9.86 -24.29
C PRO A 440 5.47 8.48 -24.74
N TRP A 441 4.64 7.85 -23.90
CA TRP A 441 4.05 6.54 -24.19
C TRP A 441 2.93 6.65 -25.23
N LEU A 442 2.17 7.74 -25.22
CA LEU A 442 1.19 8.04 -26.26
C LEU A 442 1.87 8.27 -27.61
N GLU A 443 3.00 8.98 -27.64
CA GLU A 443 3.78 9.18 -28.87
C GLU A 443 4.35 7.85 -29.39
N LEU A 444 4.87 6.99 -28.51
CA LEU A 444 5.28 5.63 -28.88
C LEU A 444 4.13 4.84 -29.49
N LEU A 445 2.93 4.91 -28.90
CA LEU A 445 1.74 4.22 -29.38
C LEU A 445 1.28 4.74 -30.76
N GLU A 446 1.34 6.04 -31.00
CA GLU A 446 0.79 6.67 -32.22
C GLU A 446 1.80 6.75 -33.37
N GLN A 447 3.08 6.92 -33.05
CA GLN A 447 4.14 7.24 -34.02
C GLN A 447 5.25 6.19 -34.07
N GLY A 448 5.32 5.27 -33.09
CA GLY A 448 6.39 4.27 -32.99
C GLY A 448 7.73 4.83 -32.52
N THR A 449 7.73 6.05 -31.98
CA THR A 449 8.94 6.74 -31.49
C THR A 449 8.77 7.12 -30.03
N PHE A 450 9.82 6.89 -29.23
CA PHE A 450 9.85 7.33 -27.84
C PHE A 450 10.64 8.66 -27.75
N PRO A 451 9.99 9.79 -27.42
CA PRO A 451 10.63 11.09 -27.45
C PRO A 451 11.57 11.29 -26.25
N GLU A 452 12.71 11.95 -26.49
CA GLU A 452 13.59 12.44 -25.42
C GLU A 452 12.91 13.58 -24.65
N PRO A 453 12.99 13.62 -23.30
CA PRO A 453 12.37 14.67 -22.52
C PRO A 453 13.04 16.03 -22.78
N PRO A 454 12.26 17.11 -22.88
CA PRO A 454 12.82 18.44 -23.01
C PRO A 454 13.63 18.82 -21.76
N GLY A 455 14.83 19.36 -21.96
CA GLY A 455 15.62 19.98 -20.88
C GLY A 455 16.48 19.04 -20.03
N ALA A 456 16.93 17.90 -20.58
CA ALA A 456 17.86 16.96 -19.92
C ALA A 456 17.38 16.42 -18.56
N ARG A 457 16.07 16.32 -18.36
CA ARG A 457 15.44 15.82 -17.12
C ARG A 457 15.73 14.32 -16.89
N PRO A 458 15.61 13.83 -15.65
CA PRO A 458 15.59 12.40 -15.39
C PRO A 458 14.54 11.66 -16.23
N PRO A 459 14.79 10.40 -16.63
CA PRO A 459 13.81 9.60 -17.35
C PRO A 459 12.47 9.50 -16.60
N GLY A 460 11.38 9.46 -17.36
CA GLY A 460 10.04 9.29 -16.82
C GLY A 460 9.74 7.86 -16.34
N PRO A 461 8.50 7.61 -15.87
CA PRO A 461 8.06 6.28 -15.45
C PRO A 461 8.14 5.26 -16.60
N SER A 462 8.51 4.02 -16.26
CA SER A 462 8.67 2.92 -17.22
C SER A 462 7.48 1.97 -17.21
N LEU A 463 6.78 1.82 -18.33
CA LEU A 463 5.77 0.77 -18.50
C LEU A 463 6.44 -0.57 -18.83
N VAL A 464 5.94 -1.64 -18.24
CA VAL A 464 6.59 -2.96 -18.26
C VAL A 464 5.70 -4.09 -18.79
N SER A 465 4.46 -3.79 -19.21
CA SER A 465 3.59 -4.81 -19.77
C SER A 465 4.15 -5.33 -21.10
N PRO A 466 3.86 -6.58 -21.49
CA PRO A 466 4.38 -7.17 -22.73
C PRO A 466 4.11 -6.30 -23.97
N HIS A 467 2.95 -5.67 -24.06
CA HIS A 467 2.59 -4.81 -25.19
C HIS A 467 3.50 -3.58 -25.32
N TRP A 468 3.84 -2.93 -24.20
CA TRP A 468 4.76 -1.79 -24.21
C TRP A 468 6.19 -2.22 -24.52
N ARG A 469 6.61 -3.38 -24.00
CA ARG A 469 7.88 -3.99 -24.36
C ARG A 469 7.98 -4.23 -25.87
N ASP A 470 6.98 -4.84 -26.49
CA ASP A 470 6.98 -5.14 -27.93
C ASP A 470 7.10 -3.85 -28.76
N MET A 471 6.39 -2.78 -28.38
CA MET A 471 6.52 -1.48 -29.04
C MET A 471 7.95 -0.92 -28.91
N LEU A 472 8.55 -0.97 -27.71
CA LEU A 472 9.94 -0.54 -27.48
C LEU A 472 10.96 -1.38 -28.27
N GLU A 473 10.73 -2.68 -28.44
CA GLU A 473 11.61 -3.56 -29.24
C GLU A 473 11.60 -3.19 -30.74
N THR A 474 10.52 -2.56 -31.22
CA THR A 474 10.39 -2.11 -32.62
C THR A 474 10.80 -0.65 -32.84
N ALA A 475 10.88 0.15 -31.78
CA ALA A 475 11.27 1.55 -31.84
C ALA A 475 12.77 1.71 -32.15
N ALA A 476 13.17 2.92 -32.55
CA ALA A 476 14.58 3.22 -32.78
C ALA A 476 15.41 3.03 -31.50
N ALA A 477 16.59 2.42 -31.65
CA ALA A 477 17.54 2.11 -30.58
C ALA A 477 18.27 3.36 -30.05
N GLU A 478 17.49 4.32 -29.58
CA GLU A 478 17.96 5.54 -28.94
C GLU A 478 18.19 5.30 -27.43
N PRO A 479 19.08 6.07 -26.76
CA PRO A 479 19.43 5.86 -25.36
C PRO A 479 18.24 5.71 -24.41
N LEU A 480 17.21 6.55 -24.54
CA LEU A 480 16.02 6.48 -23.69
C LEU A 480 15.10 5.31 -24.03
N THR A 481 14.95 4.95 -25.32
CA THR A 481 14.25 3.73 -25.72
C THR A 481 14.92 2.51 -25.08
N GLU A 482 16.24 2.43 -25.15
CA GLU A 482 17.04 1.34 -24.58
C GLU A 482 16.96 1.27 -23.05
N TYR A 483 16.88 2.42 -22.39
CA TYR A 483 16.65 2.53 -20.96
C TYR A 483 15.31 1.87 -20.58
N HIS A 484 14.21 2.29 -21.20
CA HIS A 484 12.88 1.74 -20.92
C HIS A 484 12.74 0.29 -21.35
N LEU A 485 13.29 -0.08 -22.51
CA LEU A 485 13.27 -1.45 -23.01
C LEU A 485 13.99 -2.39 -22.05
N GLY A 486 15.17 -2.00 -21.57
CA GLY A 486 15.92 -2.82 -20.61
C GLY A 486 15.17 -2.98 -19.28
N ILE A 487 14.42 -1.98 -18.83
CA ILE A 487 13.58 -2.09 -17.62
C ILE A 487 12.42 -3.07 -17.84
N ALA A 488 11.73 -3.00 -18.98
CA ALA A 488 10.67 -3.94 -19.31
C ALA A 488 11.20 -5.39 -19.46
N GLN A 489 12.37 -5.56 -20.07
CA GLN A 489 13.06 -6.87 -20.15
C GLN A 489 13.47 -7.38 -18.77
N TRP A 490 13.98 -6.51 -17.90
CA TRP A 490 14.36 -6.84 -16.53
C TRP A 490 13.16 -7.35 -15.72
N HIS A 491 12.05 -6.61 -15.78
CA HIS A 491 10.78 -6.99 -15.14
C HIS A 491 10.27 -8.34 -15.64
N ALA A 492 10.36 -8.60 -16.95
CA ALA A 492 10.00 -9.89 -17.56
C ALA A 492 10.97 -11.05 -17.23
N GLY A 493 12.02 -10.80 -16.44
CA GLY A 493 13.03 -11.81 -16.08
C GLY A 493 14.11 -12.05 -17.13
N ASP A 494 14.11 -11.29 -18.23
CA ASP A 494 15.09 -11.39 -19.32
C ASP A 494 16.33 -10.54 -19.02
N ARG A 495 17.05 -10.92 -17.96
CA ARG A 495 18.17 -10.15 -17.38
C ARG A 495 19.31 -9.94 -18.37
N ALA A 496 19.58 -10.93 -19.21
CA ALA A 496 20.65 -10.84 -20.20
C ALA A 496 20.31 -9.86 -21.34
N GLN A 497 19.06 -9.82 -21.81
CA GLN A 497 18.64 -8.81 -22.78
C GLN A 497 18.60 -7.41 -22.16
N ALA A 498 18.11 -7.29 -20.91
CA ALA A 498 18.08 -6.01 -20.20
C ALA A 498 19.45 -5.34 -20.14
N VAL A 499 20.48 -6.09 -19.72
CA VAL A 499 21.87 -5.61 -19.68
C VAL A 499 22.36 -5.21 -21.07
N ARG A 500 22.09 -6.01 -22.12
CA ARG A 500 22.48 -5.68 -23.50
C ARG A 500 21.84 -4.40 -24.01
N SER A 501 20.57 -4.16 -23.69
CA SER A 501 19.85 -2.94 -24.05
C SER A 501 20.50 -1.74 -23.37
N TRP A 502 20.75 -1.83 -22.06
CA TRP A 502 21.42 -0.74 -21.33
C TRP A 502 22.85 -0.47 -21.80
N GLU A 503 23.64 -1.50 -22.10
CA GLU A 503 24.98 -1.35 -22.68
C GLU A 503 24.93 -0.69 -24.07
N ARG A 504 23.96 -1.07 -24.92
CA ARG A 504 23.75 -0.45 -26.25
C ARG A 504 23.38 1.02 -26.13
N GLY A 505 22.42 1.36 -25.27
CA GLY A 505 22.03 2.74 -25.00
C GLY A 505 23.20 3.58 -24.49
N LEU A 506 24.04 3.03 -23.61
CA LEU A 506 25.14 3.75 -22.97
C LEU A 506 26.20 4.26 -23.97
N VAL A 507 26.39 3.58 -25.10
CA VAL A 507 27.34 4.00 -26.15
C VAL A 507 26.95 5.34 -26.77
N LEU A 508 25.65 5.59 -26.92
CA LEU A 508 25.10 6.77 -27.58
C LEU A 508 24.56 7.82 -26.60
N ALA A 509 24.46 7.46 -25.31
CA ALA A 509 23.78 8.24 -24.31
C ALA A 509 24.44 9.61 -24.09
N PRO A 510 23.73 10.73 -24.33
CA PRO A 510 24.20 12.03 -23.89
C PRO A 510 24.23 12.06 -22.37
N SER A 511 23.22 11.50 -21.68
CA SER A 511 23.14 11.32 -20.22
C SER A 511 23.35 9.87 -19.83
N ARG A 512 24.43 9.58 -19.10
CA ARG A 512 24.89 8.20 -18.85
C ARG A 512 24.33 7.62 -17.57
N TRP A 513 24.09 8.46 -16.57
CA TRP A 513 23.72 8.03 -15.22
C TRP A 513 22.51 7.08 -15.14
N PRO A 514 21.42 7.21 -15.94
CA PRO A 514 20.27 6.32 -15.78
C PRO A 514 20.61 4.89 -16.19
N LEU A 515 21.34 4.74 -17.29
CA LEU A 515 21.79 3.45 -17.83
C LEU A 515 22.87 2.83 -16.94
N LEU A 516 23.82 3.65 -16.45
CA LEU A 516 24.84 3.20 -15.50
C LEU A 516 24.22 2.71 -14.19
N ARG A 517 23.21 3.40 -13.65
CA ARG A 517 22.47 2.93 -12.48
C ARG A 517 21.84 1.56 -12.73
N CYS A 518 21.18 1.35 -13.88
CA CYS A 518 20.59 0.05 -14.20
C CYS A 518 21.66 -1.06 -14.29
N LEU A 519 22.81 -0.78 -14.92
CA LEU A 519 23.95 -1.70 -14.97
C LEU A 519 24.58 -1.96 -13.59
N ALA A 520 24.56 -0.97 -12.69
CA ALA A 520 24.99 -1.11 -11.30
C ALA A 520 24.09 -2.09 -10.55
N VAL A 521 22.76 -1.95 -10.66
CA VAL A 521 21.78 -2.89 -10.08
C VAL A 521 21.99 -4.30 -10.63
N ALA A 522 22.18 -4.45 -11.95
CA ALA A 522 22.47 -5.75 -12.57
C ALA A 522 23.75 -6.40 -12.03
N SER A 523 24.79 -5.58 -11.80
CA SER A 523 26.04 -6.04 -11.22
C SER A 523 25.85 -6.49 -9.76
N GLN A 524 25.03 -5.78 -8.96
CA GLN A 524 24.69 -6.18 -7.59
C GLN A 524 23.91 -7.49 -7.55
N GLU A 525 22.90 -7.67 -8.41
CA GLU A 525 22.14 -8.92 -8.49
C GLU A 525 23.07 -10.11 -8.79
N SER A 526 24.06 -9.89 -9.66
CA SER A 526 25.09 -10.89 -9.99
C SER A 526 26.24 -10.97 -8.97
N ARG A 527 26.13 -10.30 -7.81
CA ARG A 527 27.14 -10.23 -6.73
C ARG A 527 28.51 -9.70 -7.16
N GLN A 528 28.57 -8.89 -8.23
CA GLN A 528 29.77 -8.21 -8.71
C GLN A 528 29.89 -6.86 -8.00
N TRP A 529 30.17 -6.88 -6.69
CA TRP A 529 30.13 -5.70 -5.82
C TRP A 529 31.05 -4.57 -6.26
N GLU A 530 32.28 -4.89 -6.68
CA GLU A 530 33.23 -3.88 -7.19
C GLU A 530 32.74 -3.19 -8.46
N ARG A 531 32.22 -3.98 -9.41
CA ARG A 531 31.69 -3.44 -10.67
C ARG A 531 30.44 -2.59 -10.43
N ALA A 532 29.58 -3.01 -9.50
CA ALA A 532 28.43 -2.21 -9.09
C ALA A 532 28.87 -0.87 -8.49
N ALA A 533 29.87 -0.88 -7.59
CA ALA A 533 30.43 0.32 -7.00
C ALA A 533 31.03 1.27 -8.06
N ASP A 534 31.74 0.74 -9.05
CA ASP A 534 32.27 1.55 -10.16
C ASP A 534 31.16 2.20 -10.98
N HIS A 535 30.14 1.43 -11.40
CA HIS A 535 29.00 1.98 -12.14
C HIS A 535 28.21 3.02 -11.32
N TYR A 536 27.98 2.80 -10.02
CA TYR A 536 27.31 3.78 -9.16
C TYR A 536 28.13 5.05 -8.98
N THR A 537 29.46 4.95 -8.87
CA THR A 537 30.34 6.12 -8.80
C THR A 537 30.22 6.94 -10.09
N GLU A 538 30.38 6.31 -11.26
CA GLU A 538 30.26 7.00 -12.56
C GLU A 538 28.86 7.57 -12.77
N ALA A 539 27.81 6.86 -12.36
CA ALA A 539 26.44 7.34 -12.45
C ALA A 539 26.22 8.60 -11.60
N PHE A 540 26.69 8.60 -10.35
CA PHE A 540 26.50 9.75 -9.45
C PHE A 540 27.29 10.96 -9.94
N ASP A 541 28.52 10.77 -10.42
CA ASP A 541 29.34 11.84 -10.99
C ASP A 541 28.68 12.46 -12.25
N ASP A 542 28.17 11.63 -13.17
CA ASP A 542 27.45 12.12 -14.37
C ASP A 542 26.14 12.82 -14.01
N LEU A 543 25.40 12.35 -12.99
CA LEU A 543 24.22 13.02 -12.46
C LEU A 543 24.58 14.41 -11.93
N CYS A 544 25.58 14.51 -11.06
CA CYS A 544 26.02 15.77 -10.45
C CYS A 544 26.53 16.77 -11.49
N ALA A 545 27.22 16.30 -12.54
CA ALA A 545 27.70 17.16 -13.62
C ALA A 545 26.56 17.74 -14.50
N ARG A 546 25.40 17.06 -14.54
CA ARG A 546 24.25 17.42 -15.39
C ARG A 546 23.17 18.19 -14.68
N ARG A 547 23.08 18.05 -13.36
CA ARG A 547 22.09 18.75 -12.55
C ARG A 547 22.21 20.26 -12.82
N GLY A 548 21.24 20.80 -13.56
CA GLY A 548 21.22 22.20 -13.98
C GLY A 548 20.67 23.14 -12.91
N ASP A 549 19.91 22.60 -11.94
CA ASP A 549 19.33 23.30 -10.81
C ASP A 549 19.12 22.35 -9.62
N ASP A 550 18.78 22.92 -8.46
CA ASP A 550 18.42 22.15 -7.27
C ASP A 550 16.88 22.02 -7.12
N GLY A 551 16.17 22.01 -8.25
CA GLY A 551 14.72 21.81 -8.31
C GLY A 551 14.31 20.42 -7.82
N GLU A 552 13.01 20.26 -7.54
CA GLU A 552 12.46 19.07 -6.87
C GLU A 552 12.82 17.75 -7.58
N THR A 553 12.68 17.69 -8.90
CA THR A 553 13.00 16.49 -9.71
C THR A 553 14.48 16.10 -9.59
N TRP A 554 15.40 17.05 -9.70
CA TRP A 554 16.84 16.78 -9.59
C TRP A 554 17.28 16.48 -8.16
N ALA A 555 16.64 17.11 -7.17
CA ALA A 555 16.86 16.79 -5.76
C ALA A 555 16.39 15.36 -5.45
N ALA A 556 15.25 14.93 -5.99
CA ALA A 556 14.75 13.55 -5.86
C ALA A 556 15.70 12.53 -6.52
N ALA A 557 16.16 12.80 -7.74
CA ALA A 557 17.14 11.95 -8.43
C ALA A 557 18.49 11.87 -7.68
N THR A 558 18.98 13.01 -7.17
CA THR A 558 20.22 13.08 -6.38
C THR A 558 20.09 12.29 -5.08
N ALA A 559 18.97 12.42 -4.37
CA ALA A 559 18.71 11.66 -3.16
C ALA A 559 18.66 10.16 -3.45
N ALA A 560 17.83 9.73 -4.41
CA ALA A 560 17.64 8.33 -4.73
C ALA A 560 18.94 7.66 -5.20
N LEU A 561 19.65 8.27 -6.16
CA LEU A 561 20.90 7.70 -6.68
C LEU A 561 22.02 7.73 -5.63
N GLY A 562 22.12 8.82 -4.88
CA GLY A 562 23.13 8.96 -3.83
C GLY A 562 22.96 7.94 -2.71
N ARG A 563 21.72 7.64 -2.31
CA ARG A 563 21.42 6.56 -1.35
C ARG A 563 21.91 5.21 -1.87
N GLU A 564 21.48 4.81 -3.08
CA GLU A 564 21.88 3.53 -3.66
C GLU A 564 23.40 3.42 -3.85
N ALA A 565 24.05 4.50 -4.27
CA ALA A 565 25.49 4.54 -4.51
C ALA A 565 26.28 4.41 -3.20
N ILE A 566 25.93 5.15 -2.14
CA ILE A 566 26.60 5.03 -0.84
C ILE A 566 26.43 3.62 -0.28
N GLU A 567 25.21 3.07 -0.31
CA GLU A 567 24.96 1.69 0.15
C GLU A 567 25.84 0.67 -0.61
N ALA A 568 25.89 0.77 -1.95
CA ALA A 568 26.70 -0.12 -2.77
C ALA A 568 28.21 0.02 -2.50
N LEU A 569 28.69 1.25 -2.30
CA LEU A 569 30.10 1.53 -2.00
C LEU A 569 30.50 1.02 -0.62
N LEU A 570 29.63 1.13 0.39
CA LEU A 570 29.86 0.55 1.70
C LEU A 570 29.88 -0.98 1.64
N THR A 571 28.96 -1.61 0.88
CA THR A 571 28.98 -3.06 0.65
C THR A 571 30.27 -3.54 -0.03
N ALA A 572 30.83 -2.74 -0.95
CA ALA A 572 32.11 -3.02 -1.59
C ALA A 572 33.34 -2.67 -0.72
N GLY A 573 33.15 -2.18 0.51
CA GLY A 573 34.26 -1.80 1.39
C GLY A 573 35.03 -0.56 0.93
N ARG A 574 34.36 0.38 0.26
CA ARG A 574 34.95 1.61 -0.32
C ARG A 574 34.45 2.88 0.38
N PRO A 575 34.66 3.05 1.71
CA PRO A 575 34.11 4.18 2.47
C PRO A 575 34.59 5.55 1.98
N GLY A 576 35.82 5.68 1.49
CA GLY A 576 36.31 6.96 0.96
C GLY A 576 35.56 7.47 -0.28
N GLN A 577 35.09 6.57 -1.13
CA GLN A 577 34.24 6.95 -2.27
C GLN A 577 32.80 7.18 -1.84
N ALA A 578 32.29 6.39 -0.88
CA ALA A 578 30.99 6.67 -0.26
C ALA A 578 30.95 8.07 0.36
N ARG A 579 32.05 8.50 1.00
CA ARG A 579 32.24 9.88 1.49
C ARG A 579 32.19 10.92 0.38
N THR A 580 32.80 10.63 -0.77
CA THR A 580 32.76 11.54 -1.94
C THR A 580 31.32 11.73 -2.44
N VAL A 581 30.54 10.64 -2.53
CA VAL A 581 29.11 10.71 -2.87
C VAL A 581 28.34 11.51 -1.82
N TRP A 582 28.56 11.23 -0.53
CA TRP A 582 27.96 11.97 0.58
C TRP A 582 28.20 13.48 0.48
N ASP A 583 29.45 13.89 0.22
CA ASP A 583 29.81 15.31 0.12
C ASP A 583 29.21 15.98 -1.12
N GLY A 584 28.91 15.22 -2.17
CA GLY A 584 28.18 15.68 -3.36
C GLY A 584 26.67 15.85 -3.15
N LEU A 585 26.10 15.33 -2.06
CA LEU A 585 24.68 15.50 -1.73
C LEU A 585 24.37 16.93 -1.28
N LEU A 586 23.18 17.41 -1.64
CA LEU A 586 22.67 18.70 -1.18
C LEU A 586 22.54 18.71 0.36
N PRO A 587 22.82 19.85 1.04
CA PRO A 587 22.64 19.96 2.48
C PRO A 587 21.24 19.57 2.97
N THR A 588 20.20 19.91 2.20
CA THR A 588 18.79 19.57 2.47
C THR A 588 18.49 18.08 2.35
N ILE A 589 19.29 17.33 1.58
CA ILE A 589 19.19 15.86 1.49
C ILE A 589 19.90 15.23 2.69
N ARG A 590 21.13 15.69 3.00
CA ARG A 590 21.92 15.19 4.13
C ARG A 590 21.24 15.36 5.48
N SER A 591 20.40 16.38 5.65
CA SER A 591 19.65 16.61 6.88
C SER A 591 18.45 15.67 7.07
N ARG A 592 18.01 14.93 6.05
CA ARG A 592 16.90 13.97 6.16
C ARG A 592 17.34 12.77 7.00
N GLY A 593 16.47 12.24 7.85
CA GLY A 593 16.87 11.18 8.79
C GLY A 593 17.39 9.90 8.14
N ARG A 594 16.90 9.51 6.96
CA ARG A 594 17.47 8.39 6.17
C ARG A 594 18.95 8.60 5.87
N PHE A 595 19.34 9.82 5.52
CA PHE A 595 20.72 10.17 5.21
C PHE A 595 21.54 10.34 6.49
N ARG A 596 20.96 10.78 7.60
CA ARG A 596 21.63 10.77 8.92
C ARG A 596 21.95 9.34 9.39
N LEU A 597 21.05 8.38 9.15
CA LEU A 597 21.33 6.95 9.39
C LEU A 597 22.45 6.45 8.48
N LEU A 598 22.43 6.84 7.20
CA LEU A 598 23.45 6.47 6.23
C LEU A 598 24.83 7.07 6.58
N GLU A 599 24.85 8.30 7.11
CA GLU A 599 26.04 8.96 7.64
C GLU A 599 26.63 8.20 8.83
N ALA A 600 25.79 7.71 9.75
CA ALA A 600 26.24 6.89 10.87
C ALA A 600 26.92 5.60 10.39
N ARG A 601 26.35 4.92 9.38
CA ARG A 601 26.94 3.73 8.75
C ARG A 601 28.26 4.04 8.05
N LEU A 602 28.34 5.18 7.36
CA LEU A 602 29.56 5.64 6.70
C LEU A 602 30.67 5.92 7.73
N LEU A 603 30.37 6.64 8.80
CA LEU A 603 31.31 6.94 9.89
C LEU A 603 31.81 5.66 10.58
N LEU A 604 30.92 4.68 10.81
CA LEU A 604 31.30 3.35 11.30
C LEU A 604 32.30 2.66 10.36
N ALA A 605 32.05 2.68 9.05
CA ALA A 605 32.94 2.10 8.05
C ALA A 605 34.29 2.85 7.94
N GLU A 606 34.33 4.14 8.28
CA GLU A 606 35.56 4.94 8.40
C GLU A 606 36.28 4.74 9.75
N GLY A 607 35.65 4.04 10.70
CA GLY A 607 36.19 3.78 12.04
C GLY A 607 35.89 4.87 13.08
N ASP A 608 35.10 5.89 12.76
CA ASP A 608 34.72 6.98 13.68
C ASP A 608 33.42 6.66 14.43
N ARG A 609 33.52 5.74 15.39
CA ARG A 609 32.39 5.34 16.25
C ARG A 609 31.87 6.51 17.10
N THR A 610 32.73 7.44 17.50
CA THR A 610 32.35 8.56 18.36
C THR A 610 31.46 9.55 17.62
N ALA A 611 31.80 9.89 16.37
CA ALA A 611 30.96 10.74 15.55
C ALA A 611 29.63 10.04 15.20
N ALA A 612 29.67 8.76 14.83
CA ALA A 612 28.47 7.99 14.54
C ALA A 612 27.51 7.93 15.75
N ARG A 613 28.05 7.75 16.97
CA ARG A 613 27.25 7.78 18.20
C ARG A 613 26.64 9.15 18.47
N THR A 614 27.40 10.22 18.22
CA THR A 614 26.93 11.60 18.40
C THR A 614 25.68 11.88 17.55
N LEU A 615 25.60 11.34 16.32
CA LEU A 615 24.40 11.46 15.48
C LEU A 615 23.15 10.86 16.14
N PHE A 616 23.29 9.67 16.75
CA PHE A 616 22.19 9.04 17.47
C PHE A 616 21.81 9.83 18.72
N ASP A 617 22.78 10.40 19.44
CA ASP A 617 22.55 11.20 20.65
C ASP A 617 21.84 12.52 20.32
N GLU A 618 22.23 13.20 19.24
CA GLU A 618 21.56 14.41 18.71
C GLU A 618 20.08 14.15 18.37
N GLY A 619 19.77 12.98 17.81
CA GLY A 619 18.40 12.63 17.43
C GLY A 619 18.11 12.87 15.94
N PHE A 620 17.51 11.89 15.27
CA PHE A 620 16.98 12.05 13.91
C PHE A 620 15.75 11.16 13.67
N GLU A 621 14.97 11.49 12.64
CA GLU A 621 13.74 10.79 12.27
C GLU A 621 13.81 10.22 10.85
N VAL A 622 13.85 8.89 10.73
CA VAL A 622 13.89 8.19 9.45
C VAL A 622 12.46 8.05 8.92
N ALA A 623 11.94 9.09 8.25
CA ALA A 623 10.56 9.12 7.79
C ALA A 623 10.17 7.88 6.97
N ASP A 624 11.02 7.46 6.04
CA ASP A 624 10.84 6.26 5.21
C ASP A 624 11.29 4.96 5.91
N LEU A 625 11.30 4.87 7.25
CA LEU A 625 11.61 3.62 7.95
C LEU A 625 10.53 2.59 7.63
N ARG A 626 10.94 1.52 6.95
CA ARG A 626 10.08 0.40 6.56
C ARG A 626 9.55 -0.35 7.77
N GLU A 627 8.30 -0.78 7.69
CA GLU A 627 7.72 -1.74 8.61
C GLU A 627 8.68 -2.92 8.86
N GLY A 628 8.97 -3.22 10.13
CA GLY A 628 9.80 -4.36 10.52
C GLY A 628 11.31 -4.13 10.44
N ALA A 629 11.78 -2.98 9.93
CA ALA A 629 13.22 -2.72 9.75
C ALA A 629 13.99 -2.70 11.08
N GLU A 630 15.06 -3.51 11.16
CA GLU A 630 15.95 -3.60 12.33
C GLU A 630 17.23 -2.77 12.19
N VAL A 631 17.39 -2.02 11.09
CA VAL A 631 18.62 -1.27 10.78
C VAL A 631 19.05 -0.28 11.88
N LEU A 632 18.12 0.28 12.64
CA LEU A 632 18.45 1.16 13.77
C LEU A 632 19.06 0.37 14.94
N ASP A 633 18.52 -0.83 15.23
CA ASP A 633 19.08 -1.74 16.22
C ASP A 633 20.45 -2.27 15.79
N GLU A 634 20.60 -2.66 14.52
CA GLU A 634 21.86 -3.19 13.95
C GLU A 634 22.99 -2.15 14.06
N VAL A 635 22.76 -0.94 13.56
CA VAL A 635 23.77 0.14 13.60
C VAL A 635 24.09 0.53 15.04
N TRP A 636 23.11 0.54 15.94
CA TRP A 636 23.35 0.83 17.34
C TRP A 636 24.18 -0.23 18.05
N ALA A 637 23.94 -1.51 17.77
CA ALA A 637 24.71 -2.62 18.34
C ALA A 637 26.18 -2.60 17.89
N GLU A 638 26.49 -2.06 16.71
CA GLU A 638 27.88 -1.84 16.28
C GLU A 638 28.56 -0.67 17.02
N LEU A 639 27.78 0.29 17.51
CA LEU A 639 28.27 1.47 18.23
C LEU A 639 28.56 1.18 19.71
N THR A 640 27.69 0.39 20.37
CA THR A 640 27.70 0.23 21.83
C THR A 640 26.97 -1.04 22.29
N ASP A 641 27.23 -1.47 23.52
CA ASP A 641 26.48 -2.52 24.22
C ASP A 641 25.26 -1.97 25.00
N GLU A 642 25.04 -0.64 24.99
CA GLU A 642 23.88 -0.02 25.66
C GLU A 642 22.56 -0.39 24.98
N PRO A 643 21.42 -0.43 25.71
CA PRO A 643 20.11 -0.59 25.09
C PRO A 643 19.81 0.53 24.09
N LEU A 644 19.20 0.18 22.95
CA LEU A 644 18.73 1.16 21.97
C LEU A 644 17.73 2.12 22.65
N PRO A 645 17.89 3.46 22.47
CA PRO A 645 16.95 4.43 23.03
C PRO A 645 15.52 4.20 22.51
N ASP A 646 14.52 4.38 23.38
CA ASP A 646 13.12 4.09 23.07
C ASP A 646 12.59 4.81 21.81
N ARG A 647 13.09 6.02 21.53
CA ARG A 647 12.74 6.78 20.31
C ARG A 647 13.09 6.07 18.99
N TYR A 648 14.00 5.11 19.04
CA TYR A 648 14.45 4.29 17.91
C TYR A 648 13.97 2.84 18.01
N ASN A 649 13.25 2.46 19.07
CA ASN A 649 12.84 1.09 19.32
C ASN A 649 11.56 0.75 18.55
N TYR A 650 11.70 0.31 17.31
CA TYR A 650 10.62 -0.12 16.41
C TYR A 650 10.45 -1.65 16.32
N ARG A 651 11.05 -2.39 17.28
CA ARG A 651 11.14 -3.84 17.20
C ARG A 651 9.77 -4.52 17.29
N MET A 652 9.46 -5.39 16.32
CA MET A 652 8.17 -6.08 16.22
C MET A 652 8.20 -7.55 16.64
N ARG A 653 9.33 -8.02 17.19
CA ARG A 653 9.52 -9.38 17.70
C ARG A 653 10.33 -9.40 18.99
N PRO A 654 10.33 -10.51 19.76
CA PRO A 654 11.23 -10.67 20.90
C PRO A 654 12.70 -10.53 20.50
N ARG A 655 13.58 -10.17 21.46
CA ARG A 655 15.04 -10.29 21.24
C ARG A 655 15.41 -11.77 21.13
N ALA A 656 16.18 -12.10 20.09
CA ALA A 656 16.71 -13.44 19.86
C ALA A 656 17.73 -13.87 20.93
#